data_AF-A0A539EFE6-F1
#
_entry.id   AF-A0A539EFE6-F1
#
_cell.length_a   1.000
_cell.length_b   1.000
_cell.length_c   1.000
_cell.angle_alpha   90.00
_cell.angle_beta   90.00
_cell.angle_gamma   90.00
#
_symmetry.space_group_name_H-M   'P 1'
#
loop_
_entity.id
_entity.type
_entity.pdbx_description
1 polymer ?
#
loop_
_entity_poly.entity_id
_entity_poly.type
_entity_poly.pdbx_seq_one_letter_code
_entity_poly.pdbx_strand_id
1 'polypeptide(L)'
;FHHGVVSNSVTANTTTLTFLNCSGGEGGSSNYGADFPGNFTMVSGALQFTNVVGGGTAANNYGVYVESASVVRAPTILGTDILGGPGSGSNYGLYVTGTLGSNTTAELLISAGSLGMGSSEYGINLAGTVIGETMAFTGTGGGLYSSSSSGNYGIYVNGAVLNASSVITLTGIGGTGLGGGHHGVVMNGATATNSVTFSNCSGGTGSSANYGVNFSGSLQLVTGTIQFTNITGGGPGTGNHGVSIGANVTAPQILGSDIYAGPGSGSDYGIYVIGGTLGSNATNQMILSAGSLGMGSSEIGIYIANNVIANTLSLTGTGGGFYSSSGAGNYGIYLGGTIGASSAATLIGLGGVGTGGSHYGVQVNISTANTSSLTFLNCTGGTGGASNYGVNFTSNFAMSSGILQFTNVTGGGISTDNHGVVVAAAVTAPTILGADIFGGPGATRNYGLYVTGSLGSSITNQLRISAGSLGTADSEYGIYITGNVTSNTIALTGSGGGLYSNSSSAGNYGIYLNGAILTSTTTALLTGFGGMGTGGSHHGVAAASTSVNNSVTFLNCIGGSGGSSNYGVNFIGSFSMVTGTLQFTNVTGGGPLTGNYGVNVASTVTAPIILGQDICGGPGFGNNYGLSVTGTLGSSATAQIQIVAGSIGTGSSEYGIFISGSIIAGTVSLTATAGGLYSNNVSGNHGISLSAAAFTSSSSVTLTGIGGTGLGGGHYGVQTATSLQLNSPIATFENCIGGTGGSGNIGVNFAVPLTMVSGALQFINISGGGPNGNNHGLVISSSMTVPTLTAVDLFGGPGNSTDYGLYLQGGTITTTAINVIAGSLGTGSNEIGIYDAGTMIADTIVLSGTGGGLYSGSGSGNHGIALDGATLKGATFVTISGIGGSGGGGGNYGVQTATSLQLNSSAASFLNCIGGSGGAANYGVNIIVPITMVSGTLKFLNVSGGGSNGNNHGLVITSTVTAPTFIAADLYGGPGNGTDYGLYLNGGTLSTNVLEVIAGSLGTGSNEIGIYDAGTMIASSLRLKGSGGGLYSSSGQQNYGIQLIGAVLTTSGTAILTGVGGTGGGGQHHGITVNSVSSNTSIMEFLNCVGGNGGTGNYGVNFAGNFSMVMGTLQFSNVTGGGSLTTNYGVYMASTLAVELQSLLRLSSAQISMAVLVLGMTMASISPVARWVVARPTRLTFSPALSALSVMSMASMLAER
;
A
#
# COMPACT_ATOMS: atom_id res chain seq x y z
N PHE A 1 -91.82 -32.65 21.07
CA PHE A 1 -91.09 -32.06 22.22
C PHE A 1 -89.75 -31.58 21.71
N HIS A 2 -89.34 -30.36 22.08
CA HIS A 2 -88.10 -29.75 21.59
C HIS A 2 -86.85 -30.22 22.37
N HIS A 3 -87.03 -30.80 23.56
CA HIS A 3 -85.96 -31.12 24.51
C HIS A 3 -85.86 -32.64 24.72
N GLY A 4 -84.64 -33.17 24.80
CA GLY A 4 -84.37 -34.55 25.23
C GLY A 4 -84.51 -34.69 26.74
N VAL A 5 -83.80 -33.84 27.50
CA VAL A 5 -83.94 -33.71 28.96
C VAL A 5 -83.94 -32.24 29.36
N VAL A 6 -84.83 -31.86 30.28
CA VAL A 6 -84.85 -30.53 30.90
C VAL A 6 -84.60 -30.68 32.40
N SER A 7 -83.59 -29.97 32.92
CA SER A 7 -83.27 -29.93 34.35
C SER A 7 -83.54 -28.53 34.90
N ASN A 8 -84.61 -28.38 35.67
CA ASN A 8 -84.97 -27.12 36.32
C ASN A 8 -84.97 -27.29 37.85
N SER A 9 -84.08 -26.57 38.54
CA SER A 9 -84.04 -26.50 40.01
C SER A 9 -83.77 -27.83 40.71
N VAL A 10 -82.79 -28.60 40.22
CA VAL A 10 -82.44 -29.93 40.75
C VAL A 10 -81.26 -29.85 41.71
N THR A 11 -81.40 -30.48 42.88
CA THR A 11 -80.29 -30.77 43.80
C THR A 11 -80.07 -32.27 43.86
N ALA A 12 -78.91 -32.74 43.43
CA ALA A 12 -78.56 -34.16 43.43
C ALA A 12 -77.45 -34.45 44.45
N ASN A 13 -77.61 -35.52 45.22
CA ASN A 13 -76.62 -35.99 46.19
C ASN A 13 -76.24 -37.45 45.88
N THR A 14 -75.58 -37.63 44.73
CA THR A 14 -75.12 -38.92 44.20
C THR A 14 -73.64 -38.81 43.86
N THR A 15 -72.91 -39.93 43.86
CA THR A 15 -71.50 -39.99 43.44
C THR A 15 -71.33 -39.69 41.95
N THR A 16 -72.32 -40.00 41.13
CA THR A 16 -72.33 -39.69 39.69
C THR A 16 -73.77 -39.48 39.22
N LEU A 17 -74.00 -38.44 38.41
CA LEU A 17 -75.21 -38.25 37.63
C LEU A 17 -74.82 -38.14 36.16
N THR A 18 -75.35 -39.02 35.30
CA THR A 18 -75.03 -39.05 33.88
C THR A 18 -76.26 -38.77 33.03
N PHE A 19 -76.17 -37.78 32.15
CA PHE A 19 -77.06 -37.58 31.02
C PHE A 19 -76.53 -38.40 29.84
N LEU A 20 -77.13 -39.58 29.62
CA LEU A 20 -76.67 -40.57 28.65
C LEU A 20 -77.64 -40.66 27.47
N ASN A 21 -77.11 -40.59 26.24
CA ASN A 21 -77.88 -40.78 24.99
C ASN A 21 -79.08 -39.82 24.86
N CYS A 22 -78.97 -38.59 25.38
CA CYS A 22 -80.05 -37.61 25.30
C CYS A 22 -80.09 -37.02 23.88
N SER A 23 -81.25 -37.01 23.23
CA SER A 23 -81.44 -36.41 21.91
C SER A 23 -82.60 -35.42 21.95
N GLY A 24 -82.41 -34.20 21.43
CA GLY A 24 -83.49 -33.24 21.25
C GLY A 24 -84.47 -33.64 20.15
N GLY A 25 -85.53 -32.84 20.00
CA GLY A 25 -86.60 -33.10 19.04
C GLY A 25 -86.21 -32.91 17.57
N GLU A 26 -87.12 -33.25 16.66
CA GLU A 26 -86.95 -33.03 15.21
C GLU A 26 -87.70 -31.80 14.65
N GLY A 27 -88.57 -31.15 15.43
CA GLY A 27 -89.41 -30.03 14.98
C GLY A 27 -89.19 -28.75 15.80
N GLY A 28 -89.47 -27.57 15.23
CA GLY A 28 -89.33 -26.26 15.89
C GLY A 28 -88.14 -25.42 15.41
N SER A 29 -87.93 -24.24 16.00
CA SER A 29 -86.79 -23.37 15.69
C SER A 29 -85.53 -23.68 16.49
N SER A 30 -85.68 -24.34 17.65
CA SER A 30 -84.59 -24.71 18.57
C SER A 30 -84.85 -26.10 19.16
N ASN A 31 -83.85 -26.98 19.14
CA ASN A 31 -83.90 -28.28 19.83
C ASN A 31 -82.73 -28.44 20.80
N TYR A 32 -82.95 -29.17 21.90
CA TYR A 32 -82.00 -29.30 23.00
C TYR A 32 -81.80 -30.76 23.41
N GLY A 33 -80.57 -31.25 23.49
CA GLY A 33 -80.26 -32.59 24.02
C GLY A 33 -80.45 -32.63 25.53
N ALA A 34 -79.74 -31.75 26.23
CA ALA A 34 -79.93 -31.45 27.64
C ALA A 34 -80.02 -29.93 27.86
N ASP A 35 -81.06 -29.49 28.55
CA ASP A 35 -81.38 -28.09 28.78
C ASP A 35 -81.45 -27.75 30.27
N PHE A 36 -80.82 -26.65 30.66
CA PHE A 36 -80.77 -26.15 32.03
C PHE A 36 -81.36 -24.74 32.13
N PRO A 37 -82.70 -24.59 32.12
CA PRO A 37 -83.39 -23.30 32.31
C PRO A 37 -83.42 -22.83 33.76
N GLY A 38 -83.00 -23.68 34.72
CA GLY A 38 -82.86 -23.31 36.13
C GLY A 38 -81.62 -23.93 36.77
N ASN A 39 -81.38 -23.59 38.03
CA ASN A 39 -80.18 -24.04 38.76
C ASN A 39 -80.09 -25.57 38.87
N PHE A 40 -78.87 -26.10 38.78
CA PHE A 40 -78.54 -27.49 39.05
C PHE A 40 -77.37 -27.55 40.02
N THR A 41 -77.50 -28.30 41.12
CA THR A 41 -76.45 -28.44 42.13
C THR A 41 -76.20 -29.89 42.50
N MET A 42 -74.96 -30.34 42.36
CA MET A 42 -74.43 -31.54 43.01
C MET A 42 -73.50 -31.14 44.16
N VAL A 43 -73.78 -31.67 45.36
CA VAL A 43 -72.99 -31.38 46.57
C VAL A 43 -71.72 -32.24 46.63
N SER A 44 -71.78 -33.44 46.04
CA SER A 44 -70.66 -34.38 45.92
C SER A 44 -70.73 -35.08 44.55
N GLY A 45 -69.65 -35.72 44.11
CA GLY A 45 -69.64 -36.56 42.91
C GLY A 45 -69.38 -35.83 41.58
N ALA A 46 -69.64 -36.53 40.48
CA ALA A 46 -69.43 -36.06 39.11
C ALA A 46 -70.74 -35.89 38.33
N LEU A 47 -70.90 -34.76 37.63
CA LEU A 47 -71.92 -34.56 36.62
C LEU A 47 -71.34 -34.93 35.25
N GLN A 48 -71.97 -35.85 34.54
CA GLN A 48 -71.48 -36.36 33.26
C GLN A 48 -72.49 -36.18 32.13
N PHE A 49 -71.99 -35.80 30.95
CA PHE A 49 -72.74 -35.81 29.69
C PHE A 49 -72.07 -36.78 28.71
N THR A 50 -72.81 -37.76 28.22
CA THR A 50 -72.28 -38.76 27.29
C THR A 50 -73.27 -38.98 26.15
N ASN A 51 -72.81 -38.75 24.92
CA ASN A 51 -73.61 -38.90 23.71
C ASN A 51 -74.91 -38.06 23.76
N VAL A 52 -74.77 -36.75 23.91
CA VAL A 52 -75.90 -35.81 24.00
C VAL A 52 -76.00 -35.03 22.70
N VAL A 53 -77.13 -35.11 21.99
CA VAL A 53 -77.32 -34.51 20.67
C VAL A 53 -78.49 -33.52 20.67
N GLY A 54 -78.31 -32.35 20.06
CA GLY A 54 -79.31 -31.28 20.09
C GLY A 54 -80.61 -31.56 19.36
N GLY A 55 -80.67 -32.43 18.36
CA GLY A 55 -81.91 -32.78 17.62
C GLY A 55 -81.73 -32.89 16.11
N GLY A 56 -82.84 -32.79 15.35
CA GLY A 56 -82.94 -33.01 13.89
C GLY A 56 -82.64 -31.79 13.00
N THR A 57 -83.35 -31.64 11.87
CA THR A 57 -83.09 -30.60 10.83
C THR A 57 -83.60 -29.19 11.18
N ALA A 58 -83.80 -28.87 12.46
CA ALA A 58 -84.23 -27.54 12.86
C ALA A 58 -83.18 -26.47 12.54
N ALA A 59 -83.58 -25.19 12.63
CA ALA A 59 -82.66 -24.09 12.41
C ALA A 59 -81.53 -24.10 13.46
N ASN A 60 -81.84 -24.09 14.76
CA ASN A 60 -80.83 -24.14 15.81
C ASN A 60 -80.93 -25.43 16.61
N ASN A 61 -79.79 -26.03 16.94
CA ASN A 61 -79.78 -27.22 17.78
C ASN A 61 -78.63 -27.14 18.81
N TYR A 62 -78.90 -27.59 20.04
CA TYR A 62 -78.02 -27.44 21.20
C TYR A 62 -77.82 -28.81 21.87
N GLY A 63 -76.61 -29.36 21.88
CA GLY A 63 -76.32 -30.58 22.64
C GLY A 63 -76.59 -30.36 24.12
N VAL A 64 -75.82 -29.47 24.76
CA VAL A 64 -76.05 -29.00 26.13
C VAL A 64 -76.24 -27.48 26.12
N TYR A 65 -77.30 -26.99 26.75
CA TYR A 65 -77.57 -25.57 26.91
C TYR A 65 -77.70 -25.16 28.38
N VAL A 66 -76.91 -24.15 28.80
CA VAL A 66 -76.98 -23.53 30.13
C VAL A 66 -77.45 -22.09 29.97
N GLU A 67 -78.72 -21.84 30.30
CA GLU A 67 -79.36 -20.52 30.17
C GLU A 67 -78.76 -19.45 31.08
N SER A 68 -78.95 -18.18 30.73
CA SER A 68 -78.27 -17.02 31.34
C SER A 68 -78.56 -16.83 32.83
N ALA A 69 -79.74 -17.25 33.30
CA ALA A 69 -80.11 -17.18 34.71
C ALA A 69 -79.69 -18.43 35.52
N SER A 70 -79.18 -19.46 34.86
CA SER A 70 -78.90 -20.77 35.47
C SER A 70 -77.48 -20.89 35.99
N VAL A 71 -77.34 -21.60 37.10
CA VAL A 71 -76.04 -22.07 37.61
C VAL A 71 -76.03 -23.59 37.71
N VAL A 72 -75.15 -24.23 36.95
CA VAL A 72 -74.92 -25.67 36.96
C VAL A 72 -73.61 -25.94 37.69
N ARG A 73 -73.65 -26.52 38.89
CA ARG A 73 -72.45 -26.69 39.74
C ARG A 73 -72.34 -28.11 40.28
N ALA A 74 -71.16 -28.69 40.19
CA ALA A 74 -70.77 -30.01 40.72
C ALA A 74 -69.26 -30.02 41.02
N PRO A 75 -68.75 -30.87 41.93
CA PRO A 75 -67.30 -30.99 42.17
C PRO A 75 -66.50 -31.37 40.91
N THR A 76 -67.05 -32.24 40.07
CA THR A 76 -66.47 -32.63 38.79
C THR A 76 -67.54 -32.55 37.70
N ILE A 77 -67.23 -31.94 36.55
CA ILE A 77 -68.13 -31.88 35.38
C ILE A 77 -67.39 -32.46 34.18
N LEU A 78 -67.94 -33.52 33.59
CA LEU A 78 -67.37 -34.21 32.44
C LEU A 78 -68.35 -34.19 31.27
N GLY A 79 -67.85 -33.98 30.06
CA GLY A 79 -68.64 -34.03 28.84
C GLY A 79 -67.89 -34.73 27.72
N THR A 80 -68.52 -35.71 27.09
CA THR A 80 -67.99 -36.45 25.95
C THR A 80 -69.08 -36.65 24.92
N ASP A 81 -68.76 -36.48 23.65
CA ASP A 81 -69.68 -36.64 22.52
C ASP A 81 -70.96 -35.79 22.66
N ILE A 82 -70.80 -34.51 23.01
CA ILE A 82 -71.90 -33.54 23.03
C ILE A 82 -71.99 -32.89 21.64
N LEU A 83 -73.10 -33.05 20.92
CA LEU A 83 -73.24 -32.66 19.52
C LEU A 83 -74.42 -31.71 19.29
N GLY A 84 -74.21 -30.68 18.46
CA GLY A 84 -75.27 -29.75 18.08
C GLY A 84 -76.43 -30.40 17.35
N GLY A 85 -76.23 -31.38 16.46
CA GLY A 85 -77.27 -31.90 15.54
C GLY A 85 -77.17 -31.27 14.13
N PRO A 86 -77.82 -31.85 13.09
CA PRO A 86 -77.60 -31.49 11.68
C PRO A 86 -78.51 -30.36 11.18
N GLY A 87 -78.66 -29.28 11.96
CA GLY A 87 -79.48 -28.14 11.57
C GLY A 87 -78.88 -27.24 10.50
N SER A 88 -79.69 -26.33 9.95
CA SER A 88 -79.28 -25.38 8.89
C SER A 88 -78.97 -23.95 9.39
N GLY A 89 -79.29 -23.63 10.64
CA GLY A 89 -78.94 -22.37 11.32
C GLY A 89 -77.76 -22.57 12.26
N SER A 90 -77.77 -21.97 13.45
CA SER A 90 -76.65 -22.06 14.39
C SER A 90 -76.77 -23.30 15.28
N ASN A 91 -75.84 -24.25 15.14
CA ASN A 91 -75.83 -25.45 15.97
C ASN A 91 -74.63 -25.44 16.92
N TYR A 92 -74.88 -25.86 18.15
CA TYR A 92 -73.97 -25.76 19.29
C TYR A 92 -73.83 -27.12 19.97
N GLY A 93 -72.62 -27.66 20.08
CA GLY A 93 -72.39 -28.81 20.97
C GLY A 93 -72.68 -28.41 22.42
N LEU A 94 -71.88 -27.51 22.97
CA LEU A 94 -72.12 -26.87 24.27
C LEU A 94 -72.39 -25.38 24.08
N TYR A 95 -73.45 -24.85 24.69
CA TYR A 95 -73.69 -23.40 24.78
C TYR A 95 -73.94 -22.96 26.22
N VAL A 96 -73.08 -22.07 26.74
CA VAL A 96 -73.16 -21.55 28.11
C VAL A 96 -73.39 -20.05 28.06
N THR A 97 -74.59 -19.59 28.46
CA THR A 97 -74.87 -18.17 28.73
C THR A 97 -74.99 -17.88 30.22
N GLY A 98 -75.26 -18.89 31.05
CA GLY A 98 -75.29 -18.80 32.51
C GLY A 98 -73.95 -19.09 33.18
N THR A 99 -73.97 -19.76 34.33
CA THR A 99 -72.77 -20.20 35.05
C THR A 99 -72.59 -21.72 35.01
N LEU A 100 -71.44 -22.18 34.54
CA LEU A 100 -71.03 -23.59 34.56
C LEU A 100 -69.87 -23.77 35.56
N GLY A 101 -70.12 -24.54 36.61
CA GLY A 101 -69.21 -24.80 37.73
C GLY A 101 -69.33 -23.79 38.88
N SER A 102 -68.47 -23.96 39.88
CA SER A 102 -68.32 -23.08 41.05
C SER A 102 -66.87 -23.12 41.55
N ASN A 103 -66.57 -22.34 42.59
CA ASN A 103 -65.28 -22.37 43.28
C ASN A 103 -64.94 -23.71 43.95
N THR A 104 -65.91 -24.63 44.03
CA THR A 104 -65.74 -26.00 44.54
C THR A 104 -65.64 -27.03 43.41
N THR A 105 -65.74 -26.61 42.15
CA THR A 105 -65.54 -27.49 40.99
C THR A 105 -64.03 -27.69 40.79
N ALA A 106 -63.52 -28.87 41.10
CA ALA A 106 -62.11 -29.20 40.92
C ALA A 106 -61.76 -29.39 39.43
N GLU A 107 -62.63 -30.07 38.69
CA GLU A 107 -62.37 -30.43 37.29
C GLU A 107 -63.57 -30.15 36.40
N LEU A 108 -63.30 -29.55 35.24
CA LEU A 108 -64.26 -29.33 34.18
C LEU A 108 -63.66 -29.76 32.82
N LEU A 109 -64.01 -30.96 32.34
CA LEU A 109 -63.43 -31.58 31.15
C LEU A 109 -64.53 -31.87 30.13
N ILE A 110 -64.64 -31.04 29.08
CA ILE A 110 -65.75 -31.16 28.11
C ILE A 110 -65.24 -31.23 26.68
N SER A 111 -65.69 -32.26 25.95
CA SER A 111 -65.57 -32.38 24.50
C SER A 111 -66.94 -32.24 23.83
N ALA A 112 -67.06 -31.31 22.88
CA ALA A 112 -68.30 -31.05 22.15
C ALA A 112 -68.06 -30.68 20.68
N GLY A 113 -69.06 -30.90 19.84
CA GLY A 113 -69.01 -30.67 18.40
C GLY A 113 -70.31 -30.17 17.80
N SER A 114 -70.27 -29.67 16.56
CA SER A 114 -71.47 -29.42 15.76
C SER A 114 -71.54 -30.39 14.58
N LEU A 115 -72.76 -30.89 14.28
CA LEU A 115 -73.04 -31.67 13.07
C LEU A 115 -73.75 -30.83 11.99
N GLY A 116 -73.91 -29.53 12.22
CA GLY A 116 -74.74 -28.68 11.38
C GLY A 116 -74.26 -28.60 9.94
N MET A 117 -75.21 -28.33 9.05
CA MET A 117 -75.03 -28.25 7.60
C MET A 117 -75.03 -26.80 7.10
N GLY A 118 -75.11 -25.83 8.00
CA GLY A 118 -75.21 -24.40 7.69
C GLY A 118 -73.91 -23.63 7.95
N SER A 119 -74.06 -22.33 8.13
CA SER A 119 -73.02 -21.42 8.63
C SER A 119 -73.19 -21.23 10.14
N SER A 120 -72.16 -20.74 10.84
CA SER A 120 -72.21 -20.50 12.29
C SER A 120 -72.35 -21.79 13.11
N GLU A 121 -71.47 -22.76 12.85
CA GLU A 121 -71.43 -24.04 13.56
C GLU A 121 -70.42 -24.01 14.71
N TYR A 122 -70.85 -24.28 15.94
CA TYR A 122 -70.02 -24.15 17.14
C TYR A 122 -69.87 -25.50 17.84
N GLY A 123 -68.64 -25.96 18.08
CA GLY A 123 -68.40 -27.07 19.01
C GLY A 123 -68.76 -26.66 20.43
N ILE A 124 -68.14 -25.58 20.90
CA ILE A 124 -68.38 -24.97 22.21
C ILE A 124 -68.56 -23.46 22.04
N ASN A 125 -69.62 -22.89 22.60
CA ASN A 125 -69.82 -21.46 22.71
C ASN A 125 -69.96 -21.06 24.18
N LEU A 126 -69.07 -20.21 24.65
CA LEU A 126 -69.05 -19.68 26.02
C LEU A 126 -69.37 -18.19 25.96
N ALA A 127 -70.52 -17.80 26.52
CA ALA A 127 -70.95 -16.41 26.64
C ALA A 127 -71.29 -16.01 28.09
N GLY A 128 -71.25 -16.96 29.02
CA GLY A 128 -71.52 -16.77 30.44
C GLY A 128 -70.26 -16.83 31.31
N THR A 129 -70.40 -17.39 32.52
CA THR A 129 -69.30 -17.61 33.46
C THR A 129 -68.96 -19.09 33.56
N VAL A 130 -67.68 -19.45 33.51
CA VAL A 130 -67.21 -20.81 33.78
C VAL A 130 -66.25 -20.74 34.96
N ILE A 131 -66.47 -21.58 35.98
CA ILE A 131 -65.66 -21.61 37.21
C ILE A 131 -65.19 -23.03 37.49
N GLY A 132 -63.90 -23.20 37.75
CA GLY A 132 -63.33 -24.46 38.22
C GLY A 132 -61.89 -24.29 38.68
N GLU A 133 -61.25 -25.35 39.14
CA GLU A 133 -59.80 -25.33 39.40
C GLU A 133 -59.02 -25.61 38.11
N THR A 134 -59.31 -26.74 37.46
CA THR A 134 -58.77 -27.13 36.16
C THR A 134 -59.88 -27.22 35.13
N MET A 135 -59.72 -26.52 34.00
CA MET A 135 -60.66 -26.54 32.89
C MET A 135 -59.99 -27.04 31.61
N ALA A 136 -60.62 -27.97 30.91
CA ALA A 136 -60.21 -28.41 29.58
C ALA A 136 -61.43 -28.50 28.66
N PHE A 137 -61.37 -27.79 27.54
CA PHE A 137 -62.42 -27.76 26.53
C PHE A 137 -61.88 -28.22 25.19
N THR A 138 -62.54 -29.20 24.58
CA THR A 138 -62.27 -29.67 23.22
C THR A 138 -63.49 -29.41 22.35
N GLY A 139 -63.36 -28.54 21.36
CA GLY A 139 -64.46 -28.12 20.49
C GLY A 139 -64.20 -28.46 19.03
N THR A 140 -65.19 -29.03 18.33
CA THR A 140 -65.13 -29.28 16.88
C THR A 140 -66.25 -28.54 16.13
N GLY A 141 -65.90 -27.69 15.17
CA GLY A 141 -66.87 -27.01 14.32
C GLY A 141 -67.55 -27.97 13.33
N GLY A 142 -68.74 -27.60 12.85
CA GLY A 142 -69.53 -28.41 11.90
C GLY A 142 -69.24 -28.11 10.42
N GLY A 143 -70.21 -28.38 9.54
CA GLY A 143 -70.15 -28.00 8.11
C GLY A 143 -69.68 -29.11 7.15
N LEU A 144 -69.43 -30.34 7.61
CA LEU A 144 -68.94 -31.46 6.78
C LEU A 144 -69.81 -31.73 5.54
N TYR A 145 -71.09 -31.38 5.59
CA TYR A 145 -72.08 -31.63 4.54
C TYR A 145 -72.47 -30.39 3.73
N SER A 146 -71.79 -29.26 3.93
CA SER A 146 -72.17 -27.97 3.32
C SER A 146 -71.08 -27.40 2.43
N SER A 147 -71.41 -27.14 1.17
CA SER A 147 -70.49 -26.50 0.24
C SER A 147 -70.50 -24.97 0.34
N SER A 148 -71.31 -24.34 1.20
CA SER A 148 -71.41 -22.87 1.30
C SER A 148 -71.31 -22.33 2.73
N SER A 149 -71.00 -23.18 3.71
CA SER A 149 -70.90 -22.79 5.12
C SER A 149 -69.73 -21.84 5.37
N SER A 150 -69.92 -20.88 6.26
CA SER A 150 -68.91 -19.94 6.77
C SER A 150 -69.03 -19.73 8.28
N GLY A 151 -67.95 -19.38 8.97
CA GLY A 151 -67.98 -19.06 10.40
C GLY A 151 -68.17 -20.31 11.26
N ASN A 152 -67.39 -21.36 11.01
CA ASN A 152 -67.46 -22.58 11.83
C ASN A 152 -66.34 -22.56 12.87
N TYR A 153 -66.70 -22.72 14.13
CA TYR A 153 -65.83 -22.53 15.29
C TYR A 153 -65.71 -23.81 16.10
N GLY A 154 -64.49 -24.24 16.42
CA GLY A 154 -64.29 -25.28 17.43
C GLY A 154 -64.76 -24.79 18.79
N ILE A 155 -64.18 -23.68 19.25
CA ILE A 155 -64.54 -22.97 20.49
C ILE A 155 -64.71 -21.48 20.20
N TYR A 156 -65.82 -20.90 20.63
CA TYR A 156 -66.09 -19.47 20.55
C TYR A 156 -66.32 -18.90 21.95
N VAL A 157 -65.42 -18.05 22.43
CA VAL A 157 -65.48 -17.41 23.75
C VAL A 157 -65.95 -15.96 23.55
N ASN A 158 -67.23 -15.72 23.78
CA ASN A 158 -67.92 -14.47 23.48
C ASN A 158 -68.22 -13.66 24.75
N GLY A 159 -67.26 -12.85 25.18
CA GLY A 159 -67.42 -12.06 26.40
C GLY A 159 -67.44 -12.87 27.71
N ALA A 160 -67.14 -14.17 27.65
CA ALA A 160 -67.23 -15.03 28.82
C ALA A 160 -66.15 -14.74 29.87
N VAL A 161 -66.47 -15.07 31.12
CA VAL A 161 -65.54 -15.05 32.26
C VAL A 161 -65.10 -16.47 32.57
N LEU A 162 -63.81 -16.76 32.40
CA LEU A 162 -63.19 -18.06 32.68
C LEU A 162 -62.38 -17.96 33.98
N ASN A 163 -62.94 -18.41 35.09
CA ASN A 163 -62.31 -18.30 36.41
C ASN A 163 -61.72 -19.65 36.85
N ALA A 164 -60.44 -19.87 36.51
CA ALA A 164 -59.69 -21.06 36.94
C ALA A 164 -58.74 -20.72 38.09
N SER A 165 -58.68 -21.55 39.13
CA SER A 165 -57.62 -21.41 40.15
C SER A 165 -56.28 -21.96 39.68
N SER A 166 -56.25 -22.87 38.69
CA SER A 166 -55.03 -23.48 38.14
C SER A 166 -54.80 -23.15 36.65
N VAL A 167 -55.45 -23.86 35.73
CA VAL A 167 -55.20 -23.75 34.29
C VAL A 167 -56.47 -23.91 33.46
N ILE A 168 -56.55 -23.17 32.36
CA ILE A 168 -57.58 -23.30 31.32
C ILE A 168 -56.90 -23.84 30.06
N THR A 169 -57.33 -24.99 29.56
CA THR A 169 -56.87 -25.57 28.29
C THR A 169 -57.98 -25.54 27.26
N LEU A 170 -57.71 -24.95 26.09
CA LEU A 170 -58.63 -24.84 24.97
C LEU A 170 -58.03 -25.56 23.76
N THR A 171 -58.78 -26.55 23.24
CA THR A 171 -58.48 -27.27 22.00
C THR A 171 -59.64 -27.08 21.04
N GLY A 172 -59.46 -26.28 20.01
CA GLY A 172 -60.51 -26.01 19.03
C GLY A 172 -60.11 -26.44 17.63
N ILE A 173 -60.97 -27.20 16.96
CA ILE A 173 -60.83 -27.58 15.56
C ILE A 173 -61.96 -26.91 14.79
N GLY A 174 -61.63 -26.04 13.83
CA GLY A 174 -62.59 -25.38 12.97
C GLY A 174 -63.33 -26.38 12.07
N GLY A 175 -64.48 -25.96 11.56
CA GLY A 175 -65.30 -26.79 10.68
C GLY A 175 -64.77 -26.92 9.26
N THR A 176 -65.61 -27.40 8.35
CA THR A 176 -65.29 -27.49 6.92
C THR A 176 -66.33 -26.70 6.11
N GLY A 177 -65.95 -26.17 4.94
CA GLY A 177 -66.81 -25.38 4.06
C GLY A 177 -66.07 -24.86 2.82
N LEU A 178 -66.78 -24.28 1.84
CA LEU A 178 -66.12 -23.58 0.71
C LEU A 178 -66.18 -22.05 0.83
N GLY A 179 -66.77 -21.48 1.90
CA GLY A 179 -66.96 -20.05 2.05
C GLY A 179 -66.51 -19.51 3.41
N GLY A 180 -65.89 -18.31 3.41
CA GLY A 180 -65.54 -17.59 4.64
C GLY A 180 -64.53 -18.33 5.54
N GLY A 181 -64.42 -17.85 6.78
CA GLY A 181 -63.43 -18.33 7.77
C GLY A 181 -63.94 -19.43 8.69
N HIS A 182 -63.08 -20.40 8.97
CA HIS A 182 -63.33 -21.45 9.96
C HIS A 182 -62.19 -21.47 10.98
N HIS A 183 -62.52 -21.27 12.26
CA HIS A 183 -61.52 -21.04 13.30
C HIS A 183 -61.52 -22.18 14.33
N GLY A 184 -60.33 -22.52 14.83
CA GLY A 184 -60.20 -23.45 15.95
C GLY A 184 -60.77 -22.84 17.21
N VAL A 185 -60.15 -21.78 17.72
CA VAL A 185 -60.60 -21.04 18.89
C VAL A 185 -60.73 -19.55 18.56
N VAL A 186 -61.82 -18.91 18.99
CA VAL A 186 -61.99 -17.46 18.92
C VAL A 186 -62.18 -16.88 20.31
N MET A 187 -61.40 -15.85 20.62
CA MET A 187 -61.46 -15.06 21.84
C MET A 187 -62.04 -13.69 21.51
N ASN A 188 -63.32 -13.50 21.79
CA ASN A 188 -64.06 -12.27 21.53
C ASN A 188 -64.40 -11.56 22.86
N GLY A 189 -63.40 -10.98 23.51
CA GLY A 189 -63.59 -10.17 24.73
C GLY A 189 -63.69 -10.96 26.03
N ALA A 190 -62.99 -12.10 26.11
CA ALA A 190 -63.00 -12.94 27.30
C ALA A 190 -62.18 -12.34 28.46
N THR A 191 -62.59 -12.61 29.70
CA THR A 191 -61.76 -12.38 30.90
C THR A 191 -61.34 -13.72 31.48
N ALA A 192 -60.07 -13.88 31.81
CA ALA A 192 -59.57 -15.08 32.48
C ALA A 192 -58.70 -14.69 33.69
N THR A 193 -58.76 -15.48 34.76
CA THR A 193 -58.09 -15.15 36.04
C THR A 193 -56.69 -15.75 36.19
N ASN A 194 -56.38 -16.81 35.43
CA ASN A 194 -55.10 -17.51 35.50
C ASN A 194 -54.66 -17.97 34.10
N SER A 195 -53.70 -18.88 34.02
CA SER A 195 -53.05 -19.31 32.78
C SER A 195 -54.04 -19.92 31.77
N VAL A 196 -53.91 -19.51 30.51
CA VAL A 196 -54.70 -20.00 29.38
C VAL A 196 -53.75 -20.66 28.37
N THR A 197 -53.97 -21.95 28.13
CA THR A 197 -53.23 -22.75 27.16
C THR A 197 -54.12 -23.08 25.97
N PHE A 198 -53.71 -22.67 24.79
CA PHE A 198 -54.27 -23.11 23.52
C PHE A 198 -53.41 -24.29 23.03
N SER A 199 -54.02 -25.45 22.86
CA SER A 199 -53.30 -26.68 22.53
C SER A 199 -54.01 -27.44 21.43
N ASN A 200 -53.26 -27.86 20.40
CA ASN A 200 -53.79 -28.62 19.26
C ASN A 200 -54.94 -27.90 18.54
N CYS A 201 -54.89 -26.56 18.47
CA CYS A 201 -55.93 -25.79 17.79
C CYS A 201 -55.68 -25.76 16.29
N SER A 202 -56.70 -26.04 15.49
CA SER A 202 -56.62 -25.97 14.03
C SER A 202 -57.75 -25.12 13.48
N GLY A 203 -57.44 -24.23 12.55
CA GLY A 203 -58.44 -23.68 11.63
C GLY A 203 -59.09 -24.80 10.82
N GLY A 204 -60.23 -24.48 10.23
CA GLY A 204 -60.99 -25.41 9.40
C GLY A 204 -60.52 -25.44 7.95
N THR A 205 -61.26 -26.17 7.09
CA THR A 205 -61.04 -26.14 5.63
C THR A 205 -62.03 -25.19 4.99
N GLY A 206 -61.57 -24.03 4.52
CA GLY A 206 -62.39 -22.97 3.90
C GLY A 206 -61.64 -22.19 2.84
N SER A 207 -62.33 -21.27 2.16
CA SER A 207 -61.75 -20.45 1.10
C SER A 207 -60.73 -19.43 1.59
N SER A 208 -60.93 -18.85 2.78
CA SER A 208 -60.03 -17.84 3.33
C SER A 208 -60.20 -17.61 4.83
N ALA A 209 -59.22 -16.97 5.48
CA ALA A 209 -59.30 -16.53 6.88
C ALA A 209 -59.56 -17.68 7.88
N ASN A 210 -58.97 -18.86 7.65
CA ASN A 210 -59.02 -19.94 8.63
C ASN A 210 -57.94 -19.69 9.68
N TYR A 211 -58.31 -19.67 10.97
CA TYR A 211 -57.36 -19.38 12.04
C TYR A 211 -57.33 -20.48 13.09
N GLY A 212 -56.14 -20.90 13.53
CA GLY A 212 -56.01 -21.82 14.67
C GLY A 212 -56.56 -21.17 15.95
N VAL A 213 -56.08 -19.97 16.25
CA VAL A 213 -56.59 -19.10 17.30
C VAL A 213 -56.79 -17.67 16.80
N ASN A 214 -57.93 -17.07 17.10
CA ASN A 214 -58.27 -15.70 16.70
C ASN A 214 -58.64 -14.85 17.91
N PHE A 215 -57.95 -13.73 18.12
CA PHE A 215 -58.31 -12.72 19.12
C PHE A 215 -58.99 -11.54 18.44
N SER A 216 -60.32 -11.63 18.29
CA SER A 216 -61.15 -10.54 17.78
C SER A 216 -61.51 -9.52 18.86
N GLY A 217 -61.44 -9.91 20.14
CA GLY A 217 -61.58 -9.04 21.29
C GLY A 217 -60.45 -9.23 22.29
N SER A 218 -60.27 -8.26 23.18
CA SER A 218 -59.12 -8.24 24.09
C SER A 218 -59.13 -9.41 25.09
N LEU A 219 -57.94 -9.87 25.47
CA LEU A 219 -57.71 -10.78 26.59
C LEU A 219 -56.63 -10.19 27.49
N GLN A 220 -56.92 -10.08 28.79
CA GLN A 220 -55.96 -9.62 29.78
C GLN A 220 -55.88 -10.62 30.93
N LEU A 221 -54.67 -11.11 31.19
CA LEU A 221 -54.32 -11.82 32.41
C LEU A 221 -53.51 -10.90 33.30
N VAL A 222 -53.92 -10.77 34.56
CA VAL A 222 -53.13 -10.06 35.59
C VAL A 222 -52.02 -10.97 36.13
N THR A 223 -52.30 -12.27 36.18
CA THR A 223 -51.39 -13.34 36.64
C THR A 223 -51.45 -14.53 35.69
N GLY A 224 -50.37 -15.31 35.63
CA GLY A 224 -50.30 -16.52 34.80
C GLY A 224 -49.71 -16.28 33.41
N THR A 225 -49.88 -17.28 32.54
CA THR A 225 -49.24 -17.36 31.23
C THR A 225 -50.29 -17.59 30.14
N ILE A 226 -50.14 -16.92 28.99
CA ILE A 226 -50.80 -17.33 27.74
C ILE A 226 -49.84 -18.23 26.99
N GLN A 227 -50.25 -19.46 26.70
CA GLN A 227 -49.44 -20.44 25.98
C GLN A 227 -50.12 -20.92 24.71
N PHE A 228 -49.36 -21.01 23.61
CA PHE A 228 -49.77 -21.60 22.35
C PHE A 228 -48.88 -22.81 22.05
N THR A 229 -49.50 -23.97 21.81
CA THR A 229 -48.77 -25.20 21.46
C THR A 229 -49.51 -25.94 20.35
N ASN A 230 -48.79 -26.29 19.28
CA ASN A 230 -49.33 -27.04 18.14
C ASN A 230 -50.58 -26.38 17.54
N ILE A 231 -50.41 -25.19 16.96
CA ILE A 231 -51.51 -24.38 16.40
C ILE A 231 -51.36 -24.32 14.88
N THR A 232 -52.43 -24.59 14.12
CA THR A 232 -52.39 -24.52 12.64
C THR A 232 -53.53 -23.70 12.06
N GLY A 233 -53.28 -22.91 11.01
CA GLY A 233 -54.29 -22.07 10.34
C GLY A 233 -55.40 -22.78 9.55
N GLY A 234 -55.34 -24.09 9.29
CA GLY A 234 -56.41 -24.80 8.56
C GLY A 234 -56.08 -25.11 7.09
N GLY A 235 -57.08 -25.15 6.21
CA GLY A 235 -57.03 -25.73 4.85
C GLY A 235 -56.33 -24.92 3.73
N PRO A 236 -56.54 -25.28 2.45
CA PRO A 236 -55.76 -24.78 1.29
C PRO A 236 -56.17 -23.38 0.78
N GLY A 237 -57.02 -22.65 1.49
CA GLY A 237 -57.48 -21.30 1.11
C GLY A 237 -56.40 -20.22 1.23
N THR A 238 -56.76 -18.95 1.13
CA THR A 238 -55.81 -17.82 1.32
C THR A 238 -55.93 -17.19 2.71
N GLY A 239 -54.86 -16.63 3.26
CA GLY A 239 -54.94 -15.88 4.52
C GLY A 239 -55.22 -16.79 5.71
N ASN A 240 -54.64 -17.98 5.76
CA ASN A 240 -54.75 -18.87 6.91
C ASN A 240 -53.70 -18.46 7.95
N HIS A 241 -54.08 -18.39 9.22
CA HIS A 241 -53.16 -17.96 10.28
C HIS A 241 -53.14 -18.93 11.45
N GLY A 242 -51.95 -19.27 11.97
CA GLY A 242 -51.87 -20.04 13.20
C GLY A 242 -52.53 -19.27 14.35
N VAL A 243 -52.02 -18.07 14.64
CA VAL A 243 -52.59 -17.14 15.62
C VAL A 243 -52.80 -15.77 14.98
N SER A 244 -54.02 -15.22 15.10
CA SER A 244 -54.37 -13.87 14.64
C SER A 244 -54.70 -12.95 15.84
N ILE A 245 -54.04 -11.79 15.93
CA ILE A 245 -54.20 -10.80 16.99
C ILE A 245 -54.84 -9.53 16.43
N GLY A 246 -56.17 -9.47 16.51
CA GLY A 246 -56.97 -8.30 16.12
C GLY A 246 -57.23 -7.31 17.26
N ALA A 247 -57.04 -7.72 18.51
CA ALA A 247 -57.26 -6.92 19.72
C ALA A 247 -56.12 -7.07 20.74
N ASN A 248 -56.16 -6.35 21.85
CA ASN A 248 -55.07 -6.35 22.84
C ASN A 248 -55.01 -7.67 23.60
N VAL A 249 -53.85 -8.33 23.61
CA VAL A 249 -53.62 -9.60 24.32
C VAL A 249 -52.48 -9.42 25.28
N THR A 250 -52.74 -9.46 26.58
CA THR A 250 -51.74 -9.14 27.61
C THR A 250 -51.70 -10.20 28.71
N ALA A 251 -50.49 -10.58 29.11
CA ALA A 251 -50.21 -11.46 30.24
C ALA A 251 -48.79 -11.20 30.75
N PRO A 252 -48.46 -11.56 32.01
CA PRO A 252 -47.07 -11.51 32.51
C PRO A 252 -46.08 -12.33 31.66
N GLN A 253 -46.52 -13.46 31.12
CA GLN A 253 -45.75 -14.29 30.17
C GLN A 253 -46.61 -14.69 28.99
N ILE A 254 -46.03 -14.64 27.78
CA ILE A 254 -46.65 -15.12 26.55
C ILE A 254 -45.67 -16.06 25.85
N LEU A 255 -46.05 -17.33 25.74
CA LEU A 255 -45.21 -18.40 25.21
C LEU A 255 -45.88 -19.05 24.01
N GLY A 256 -45.10 -19.41 22.99
CA GLY A 256 -45.64 -20.03 21.79
C GLY A 256 -44.62 -20.90 21.08
N SER A 257 -44.98 -22.14 20.79
CA SER A 257 -44.21 -23.06 19.96
C SER A 257 -45.11 -23.83 19.00
N ASP A 258 -44.55 -24.25 17.87
CA ASP A 258 -45.24 -25.02 16.84
C ASP A 258 -46.52 -24.34 16.34
N ILE A 259 -46.42 -23.04 16.04
CA ILE A 259 -47.51 -22.24 15.48
C ILE A 259 -47.29 -22.13 13.98
N TYR A 260 -48.21 -22.66 13.17
CA TYR A 260 -48.09 -22.65 11.72
C TYR A 260 -49.32 -22.08 11.03
N ALA A 261 -49.10 -21.40 9.91
CA ALA A 261 -50.17 -21.17 8.94
C ALA A 261 -50.62 -22.51 8.30
N GLY A 262 -51.80 -22.52 7.68
CA GLY A 262 -52.26 -23.65 6.86
C GLY A 262 -51.48 -23.79 5.54
N PRO A 263 -51.66 -24.89 4.76
CA PRO A 263 -50.99 -25.13 3.48
C PRO A 263 -51.61 -24.33 2.31
N GLY A 264 -52.13 -23.14 2.61
CA GLY A 264 -52.77 -22.24 1.66
C GLY A 264 -51.83 -21.63 0.64
N SER A 265 -52.36 -20.72 -0.18
CA SER A 265 -51.53 -19.84 -1.01
C SER A 265 -51.91 -18.39 -0.79
N GLY A 266 -50.93 -17.52 -0.51
CA GLY A 266 -51.17 -16.09 -0.40
C GLY A 266 -51.53 -15.63 1.00
N SER A 267 -50.58 -14.92 1.63
CA SER A 267 -50.74 -14.28 2.96
C SER A 267 -50.96 -15.26 4.11
N ASP A 268 -50.37 -16.45 4.06
CA ASP A 268 -50.48 -17.45 5.13
C ASP A 268 -49.41 -17.20 6.21
N TYR A 269 -49.86 -16.90 7.44
CA TYR A 269 -49.00 -16.41 8.52
C TYR A 269 -49.01 -17.31 9.76
N GLY A 270 -47.85 -17.65 10.32
CA GLY A 270 -47.82 -18.36 11.60
C GLY A 270 -48.48 -17.54 12.71
N ILE A 271 -47.94 -16.34 12.95
CA ILE A 271 -48.54 -15.33 13.83
C ILE A 271 -48.77 -14.04 13.04
N TYR A 272 -49.96 -13.46 13.15
CA TYR A 272 -50.29 -12.16 12.57
C TYR A 272 -50.80 -11.16 13.62
N VAL A 273 -50.07 -10.07 13.82
CA VAL A 273 -50.44 -8.98 14.74
C VAL A 273 -50.91 -7.78 13.92
N ILE A 274 -52.23 -7.63 13.75
CA ILE A 274 -52.83 -6.66 12.83
C ILE A 274 -53.50 -5.47 13.52
N GLY A 275 -54.34 -5.72 14.54
CA GLY A 275 -55.25 -4.70 15.07
C GLY A 275 -54.91 -4.21 16.48
N GLY A 276 -54.40 -5.11 17.33
CA GLY A 276 -54.09 -4.82 18.73
C GLY A 276 -52.63 -5.01 19.09
N THR A 277 -52.29 -4.70 20.34
CA THR A 277 -50.95 -4.95 20.91
C THR A 277 -50.87 -6.37 21.47
N LEU A 278 -49.84 -7.12 21.08
CA LEU A 278 -49.46 -8.36 21.76
C LEU A 278 -48.47 -8.01 22.89
N GLY A 279 -48.88 -8.25 24.11
CA GLY A 279 -48.14 -7.91 25.32
C GLY A 279 -48.31 -6.46 25.80
N SER A 280 -47.55 -6.08 26.82
CA SER A 280 -47.58 -4.75 27.45
C SER A 280 -46.27 -4.51 28.22
N ASN A 281 -46.11 -3.33 28.82
CA ASN A 281 -45.00 -3.06 29.74
C ASN A 281 -45.01 -3.97 30.99
N ALA A 282 -46.12 -4.63 31.31
CA ALA A 282 -46.21 -5.61 32.39
C ALA A 282 -45.86 -7.05 31.94
N THR A 283 -45.69 -7.29 30.63
CA THR A 283 -45.29 -8.58 30.10
C THR A 283 -43.78 -8.74 30.28
N ASN A 284 -43.37 -9.58 31.24
CA ASN A 284 -41.96 -9.78 31.57
C ASN A 284 -41.21 -10.52 30.46
N GLN A 285 -41.86 -11.51 29.85
CA GLN A 285 -41.24 -12.38 28.85
C GLN A 285 -42.22 -12.75 27.75
N MET A 286 -41.74 -12.67 26.52
CA MET A 286 -42.43 -13.20 25.35
C MET A 286 -41.48 -14.05 24.52
N ILE A 287 -41.81 -15.32 24.31
CA ILE A 287 -41.03 -16.26 23.48
C ILE A 287 -41.98 -16.92 22.50
N LEU A 288 -41.83 -16.64 21.21
CA LEU A 288 -42.72 -17.13 20.16
C LEU A 288 -41.91 -17.75 19.03
N SER A 289 -42.27 -18.97 18.65
CA SER A 289 -41.78 -19.65 17.45
C SER A 289 -42.94 -19.98 16.53
N ALA A 290 -42.90 -19.47 15.30
CA ALA A 290 -43.96 -19.67 14.31
C ALA A 290 -43.44 -19.81 12.88
N GLY A 291 -44.18 -20.54 12.05
CA GLY A 291 -43.86 -20.77 10.64
C GLY A 291 -45.08 -20.67 9.74
N SER A 292 -44.86 -20.83 8.42
CA SER A 292 -45.95 -20.94 7.46
C SER A 292 -45.82 -22.23 6.65
N LEU A 293 -46.91 -23.00 6.53
CA LEU A 293 -46.97 -24.17 5.65
C LEU A 293 -47.45 -23.80 4.23
N GLY A 294 -47.73 -22.52 3.98
CA GLY A 294 -48.27 -22.07 2.70
C GLY A 294 -47.35 -22.40 1.53
N MET A 295 -47.95 -22.51 0.35
CA MET A 295 -47.31 -22.92 -0.90
C MET A 295 -47.22 -21.79 -1.93
N GLY A 296 -47.60 -20.56 -1.61
CA GLY A 296 -47.70 -19.46 -2.57
C GLY A 296 -46.59 -18.42 -2.45
N SER A 297 -47.02 -17.16 -2.52
CA SER A 297 -46.24 -15.96 -2.22
C SER A 297 -46.75 -15.27 -0.95
N SER A 298 -45.87 -14.57 -0.24
CA SER A 298 -46.17 -13.88 1.02
C SER A 298 -46.51 -14.82 2.18
N GLU A 299 -45.79 -15.93 2.30
CA GLU A 299 -45.91 -16.88 3.41
C GLU A 299 -44.91 -16.54 4.52
N ILE A 300 -45.42 -15.99 5.62
CA ILE A 300 -44.59 -15.36 6.65
C ILE A 300 -44.70 -16.14 7.97
N GLY A 301 -43.57 -16.42 8.63
CA GLY A 301 -43.60 -17.04 9.96
C GLY A 301 -44.28 -16.16 11.00
N ILE A 302 -43.77 -14.93 11.17
CA ILE A 302 -44.33 -13.93 12.09
C ILE A 302 -44.46 -12.59 11.36
N TYR A 303 -45.69 -12.06 11.26
CA TYR A 303 -45.96 -10.73 10.73
C TYR A 303 -46.48 -9.81 11.84
N ILE A 304 -45.67 -8.81 12.20
CA ILE A 304 -46.00 -7.75 13.14
C ILE A 304 -46.41 -6.51 12.33
N ALA A 305 -47.70 -6.31 12.06
CA ALA A 305 -48.20 -5.09 11.43
C ALA A 305 -48.53 -3.99 12.47
N ASN A 306 -48.67 -4.37 13.74
CA ASN A 306 -48.97 -3.48 14.86
C ASN A 306 -47.91 -3.65 15.98
N ASN A 307 -48.27 -3.49 17.26
CA ASN A 307 -47.30 -3.44 18.34
C ASN A 307 -47.08 -4.79 19.03
N VAL A 308 -45.80 -5.10 19.33
CA VAL A 308 -45.41 -6.19 20.24
C VAL A 308 -44.59 -5.60 21.38
N ILE A 309 -45.03 -5.79 22.63
CA ILE A 309 -44.43 -5.16 23.81
C ILE A 309 -44.16 -6.20 24.91
N ALA A 310 -42.91 -6.26 25.40
CA ALA A 310 -42.51 -7.04 26.56
C ALA A 310 -41.29 -6.41 27.25
N ASN A 311 -40.79 -6.98 28.35
CA ASN A 311 -39.49 -6.61 28.89
C ASN A 311 -38.37 -7.35 28.13
N THR A 312 -38.50 -8.67 27.99
CA THR A 312 -37.66 -9.51 27.12
C THR A 312 -38.49 -10.16 26.02
N LEU A 313 -38.06 -10.01 24.77
CA LEU A 313 -38.73 -10.52 23.58
C LEU A 313 -37.81 -11.46 22.79
N SER A 314 -38.30 -12.65 22.44
CA SER A 314 -37.61 -13.59 21.55
C SER A 314 -38.58 -14.13 20.50
N LEU A 315 -38.31 -13.83 19.23
CA LEU A 315 -39.16 -14.23 18.10
C LEU A 315 -38.36 -15.12 17.15
N THR A 316 -38.90 -16.30 16.82
CA THR A 316 -38.38 -17.19 15.79
C THR A 316 -39.43 -17.37 14.71
N GLY A 317 -39.14 -16.92 13.49
CA GLY A 317 -40.06 -16.99 12.36
C GLY A 317 -39.49 -17.79 11.20
N THR A 318 -40.27 -18.70 10.61
CA THR A 318 -39.89 -19.46 9.41
C THR A 318 -40.87 -19.21 8.26
N GLY A 319 -40.39 -18.70 7.13
CA GLY A 319 -41.19 -18.47 5.93
C GLY A 319 -41.64 -19.77 5.25
N GLY A 320 -42.72 -19.71 4.47
CA GLY A 320 -43.28 -20.86 3.75
C GLY A 320 -42.71 -21.09 2.35
N GLY A 321 -43.51 -21.69 1.48
CA GLY A 321 -43.20 -21.95 0.07
C GLY A 321 -42.55 -23.30 -0.24
N PHE A 322 -42.37 -24.18 0.77
CA PHE A 322 -41.69 -25.48 0.66
C PHE A 322 -42.18 -26.39 -0.47
N TYR A 323 -43.43 -26.24 -0.89
CA TYR A 323 -44.05 -27.10 -1.89
C TYR A 323 -44.34 -26.40 -3.22
N SER A 324 -43.81 -25.20 -3.44
CA SER A 324 -44.01 -24.47 -4.70
C SER A 324 -42.74 -23.88 -5.25
N SER A 325 -42.56 -24.03 -6.55
CA SER A 325 -41.44 -23.45 -7.25
C SER A 325 -41.65 -21.97 -7.59
N SER A 326 -42.82 -21.34 -7.48
CA SER A 326 -43.02 -19.97 -8.00
C SER A 326 -43.27 -18.87 -6.96
N GLY A 327 -43.29 -19.22 -5.67
CA GLY A 327 -43.56 -18.28 -4.58
C GLY A 327 -42.51 -17.18 -4.42
N ALA A 328 -42.92 -15.99 -4.01
CA ALA A 328 -42.07 -14.83 -3.71
C ALA A 328 -42.49 -14.14 -2.39
N GLY A 329 -41.57 -13.48 -1.69
CA GLY A 329 -41.91 -12.72 -0.48
C GLY A 329 -42.09 -13.58 0.78
N ASN A 330 -41.44 -14.74 0.82
CA ASN A 330 -41.64 -15.71 1.91
C ASN A 330 -40.63 -15.42 3.01
N TYR A 331 -41.11 -14.82 4.10
CA TYR A 331 -40.26 -14.23 5.13
C TYR A 331 -40.31 -15.00 6.45
N GLY A 332 -39.19 -15.08 7.15
CA GLY A 332 -39.20 -15.56 8.53
C GLY A 332 -40.02 -14.62 9.41
N ILE A 333 -39.59 -13.35 9.46
CA ILE A 333 -40.25 -12.29 10.23
C ILE A 333 -40.44 -11.05 9.35
N TYR A 334 -41.63 -10.45 9.39
CA TYR A 334 -41.90 -9.15 8.81
C TYR A 334 -42.29 -8.15 9.90
N LEU A 335 -41.53 -7.06 10.01
CA LEU A 335 -41.79 -5.97 10.93
C LEU A 335 -42.41 -4.79 10.16
N GLY A 336 -43.71 -4.57 10.34
CA GLY A 336 -44.46 -3.41 9.87
C GLY A 336 -44.98 -2.50 11.00
N GLY A 337 -44.94 -2.95 12.26
CA GLY A 337 -45.30 -2.16 13.44
C GLY A 337 -44.25 -2.22 14.57
N THR A 338 -44.49 -1.55 15.69
CA THR A 338 -43.45 -1.28 16.71
C THR A 338 -43.04 -2.53 17.49
N ILE A 339 -41.73 -2.68 17.72
CA ILE A 339 -41.17 -3.56 18.75
C ILE A 339 -40.82 -2.72 19.98
N GLY A 340 -41.43 -3.04 21.13
CA GLY A 340 -41.09 -2.49 22.44
C GLY A 340 -40.52 -3.56 23.36
N ALA A 341 -39.24 -3.49 23.68
CA ALA A 341 -38.61 -4.42 24.61
C ALA A 341 -37.75 -3.66 25.62
N SER A 342 -38.24 -3.43 26.85
CA SER A 342 -37.53 -2.54 27.79
C SER A 342 -36.12 -3.02 28.16
N SER A 343 -35.81 -4.30 28.01
CA SER A 343 -34.47 -4.86 28.23
C SER A 343 -33.82 -5.38 26.95
N ALA A 344 -34.42 -6.33 26.25
CA ALA A 344 -33.81 -6.91 25.04
C ALA A 344 -34.83 -7.56 24.11
N ALA A 345 -34.60 -7.44 22.80
CA ALA A 345 -35.31 -8.15 21.74
C ALA A 345 -34.33 -8.99 20.91
N THR A 346 -34.61 -10.27 20.74
CA THR A 346 -33.89 -11.19 19.85
C THR A 346 -34.81 -11.69 18.75
N LEU A 347 -34.38 -11.54 17.50
CA LEU A 347 -35.12 -11.95 16.31
C LEU A 347 -34.32 -13.00 15.55
N ILE A 348 -34.95 -14.13 15.25
CA ILE A 348 -34.41 -15.22 14.44
C ILE A 348 -35.36 -15.42 13.27
N GLY A 349 -34.97 -14.94 12.09
CA GLY A 349 -35.78 -15.08 10.88
C GLY A 349 -35.15 -16.06 9.89
N LEU A 350 -35.91 -17.07 9.48
CA LEU A 350 -35.54 -18.02 8.45
C LEU A 350 -36.43 -17.79 7.23
N GLY A 351 -35.84 -17.31 6.14
CA GLY A 351 -36.55 -17.09 4.88
C GLY A 351 -37.12 -18.41 4.34
N GLY A 352 -38.23 -18.29 3.61
CA GLY A 352 -38.89 -19.44 3.01
C GLY A 352 -38.15 -20.00 1.80
N VAL A 353 -38.84 -20.82 1.01
CA VAL A 353 -38.31 -21.29 -0.27
C VAL A 353 -39.26 -20.93 -1.41
N GLY A 354 -38.76 -20.99 -2.64
CA GLY A 354 -39.47 -20.60 -3.86
C GLY A 354 -38.44 -20.21 -4.93
N THR A 355 -38.71 -20.40 -6.23
CA THR A 355 -37.76 -20.00 -7.29
C THR A 355 -37.99 -18.58 -7.80
N GLY A 356 -39.05 -17.90 -7.32
CA GLY A 356 -39.43 -16.56 -7.76
C GLY A 356 -39.21 -15.49 -6.69
N GLY A 357 -38.78 -14.29 -7.11
CA GLY A 357 -38.68 -13.14 -6.20
C GLY A 357 -37.70 -13.33 -5.04
N SER A 358 -37.97 -12.66 -3.92
CA SER A 358 -37.03 -12.49 -2.80
C SER A 358 -37.55 -13.12 -1.52
N HIS A 359 -36.68 -13.82 -0.78
CA HIS A 359 -37.01 -14.50 0.46
C HIS A 359 -36.06 -14.07 1.58
N TYR A 360 -36.62 -13.41 2.60
CA TYR A 360 -35.87 -12.76 3.66
C TYR A 360 -35.96 -13.50 4.98
N GLY A 361 -34.86 -13.55 5.74
CA GLY A 361 -34.91 -13.93 7.14
C GLY A 361 -35.79 -12.95 7.91
N VAL A 362 -35.40 -11.67 7.92
CA VAL A 362 -36.16 -10.59 8.53
C VAL A 362 -36.32 -9.38 7.60
N GLN A 363 -37.55 -8.95 7.38
CA GLN A 363 -37.89 -7.69 6.72
C GLN A 363 -38.19 -6.61 7.76
N VAL A 364 -37.45 -5.51 7.73
CA VAL A 364 -37.62 -4.35 8.61
C VAL A 364 -38.25 -3.21 7.84
N ASN A 365 -39.54 -2.98 8.10
CA ASN A 365 -40.35 -1.90 7.53
C ASN A 365 -41.04 -1.09 8.65
N ILE A 366 -40.27 -0.75 9.68
CA ILE A 366 -40.73 0.01 10.85
C ILE A 366 -39.88 1.25 11.04
N SER A 367 -40.47 2.29 11.62
CA SER A 367 -39.79 3.56 11.88
C SER A 367 -38.88 3.52 13.09
N THR A 368 -39.30 2.86 14.17
CA THR A 368 -38.60 2.85 15.45
C THR A 368 -38.71 1.53 16.21
N ALA A 369 -37.68 1.20 16.98
CA ALA A 369 -37.71 0.15 17.99
C ALA A 369 -37.35 0.75 19.36
N ASN A 370 -38.18 0.47 20.37
CA ASN A 370 -38.01 0.98 21.73
C ASN A 370 -37.39 -0.12 22.59
N THR A 371 -36.07 -0.30 22.49
CA THR A 371 -35.34 -1.31 23.26
C THR A 371 -33.91 -0.90 23.59
N SER A 372 -33.37 -1.38 24.71
CA SER A 372 -31.94 -1.23 25.03
C SER A 372 -31.03 -2.15 24.21
N SER A 373 -31.55 -3.22 23.61
CA SER A 373 -30.79 -4.08 22.72
C SER A 373 -31.72 -4.80 21.74
N LEU A 374 -31.46 -4.64 20.43
CA LEU A 374 -32.10 -5.40 19.37
C LEU A 374 -31.06 -6.26 18.66
N THR A 375 -31.20 -7.57 18.75
CA THR A 375 -30.28 -8.54 18.15
C THR A 375 -30.99 -9.34 17.06
N PHE A 376 -30.46 -9.28 15.85
CA PHE A 376 -30.77 -10.21 14.77
C PHE A 376 -29.78 -11.37 14.86
N LEU A 377 -30.26 -12.54 15.26
CA LEU A 377 -29.45 -13.72 15.53
C LEU A 377 -29.80 -14.84 14.55
N ASN A 378 -28.79 -15.46 13.94
CA ASN A 378 -28.98 -16.62 13.05
C ASN A 378 -30.00 -16.37 11.91
N CYS A 379 -30.13 -15.11 11.47
CA CYS A 379 -31.09 -14.75 10.44
C CYS A 379 -30.57 -15.20 9.08
N THR A 380 -31.37 -15.95 8.33
CA THR A 380 -30.97 -16.55 7.07
C THR A 380 -31.98 -16.23 5.97
N GLY A 381 -31.53 -15.76 4.81
CA GLY A 381 -32.37 -15.61 3.62
C GLY A 381 -32.90 -16.96 3.11
N GLY A 382 -33.89 -16.94 2.22
CA GLY A 382 -34.47 -18.18 1.66
C GLY A 382 -33.57 -18.90 0.65
N THR A 383 -33.88 -20.15 0.32
CA THR A 383 -32.97 -20.99 -0.50
C THR A 383 -33.19 -20.94 -2.02
N GLY A 384 -34.25 -20.30 -2.50
CA GLY A 384 -34.48 -20.07 -3.94
C GLY A 384 -34.75 -18.60 -4.26
N GLY A 385 -35.06 -18.26 -5.51
CA GLY A 385 -35.28 -16.87 -5.94
C GLY A 385 -33.99 -16.04 -5.93
N ALA A 386 -34.01 -14.78 -6.38
CA ALA A 386 -32.85 -13.88 -6.31
C ALA A 386 -33.06 -12.85 -5.18
N SER A 387 -32.01 -12.13 -4.78
CA SER A 387 -32.17 -11.09 -3.75
C SER A 387 -32.59 -11.66 -2.40
N ASN A 388 -31.96 -12.74 -1.93
CA ASN A 388 -32.29 -13.30 -0.62
C ASN A 388 -31.48 -12.67 0.49
N TYR A 389 -32.17 -12.07 1.45
CA TYR A 389 -31.56 -11.25 2.49
C TYR A 389 -31.67 -11.92 3.86
N GLY A 390 -30.59 -11.95 4.64
CA GLY A 390 -30.68 -12.32 6.06
C GLY A 390 -31.52 -11.30 6.82
N VAL A 391 -31.18 -10.02 6.69
CA VAL A 391 -31.94 -8.87 7.22
C VAL A 391 -32.02 -7.74 6.21
N ASN A 392 -33.18 -7.13 6.05
CA ASN A 392 -33.41 -6.05 5.08
C ASN A 392 -34.09 -4.83 5.70
N PHE A 393 -33.42 -3.67 5.67
CA PHE A 393 -33.98 -2.39 6.06
C PHE A 393 -34.39 -1.59 4.83
N THR A 394 -35.70 -1.59 4.51
CA THR A 394 -36.26 -0.83 3.38
C THR A 394 -36.83 0.53 3.78
N SER A 395 -37.02 0.75 5.08
CA SER A 395 -37.57 1.97 5.65
C SER A 395 -36.64 2.53 6.71
N ASN A 396 -36.77 3.83 6.99
CA ASN A 396 -35.97 4.48 8.01
C ASN A 396 -36.21 3.79 9.35
N PHE A 397 -35.14 3.37 10.03
CA PHE A 397 -35.16 2.69 11.31
C PHE A 397 -34.34 3.47 12.31
N ALA A 398 -34.90 3.74 13.48
CA ALA A 398 -34.20 4.43 14.56
C ALA A 398 -34.39 3.75 15.92
N MET A 399 -33.27 3.63 16.64
CA MET A 399 -33.24 3.38 18.08
C MET A 399 -32.71 4.65 18.76
N SER A 400 -33.45 5.17 19.75
CA SER A 400 -33.04 6.36 20.51
C SER A 400 -31.98 6.07 21.57
N SER A 401 -31.92 4.81 22.02
CA SER A 401 -30.95 4.30 22.99
C SER A 401 -30.56 2.86 22.61
N GLY A 402 -29.53 2.31 23.26
CA GLY A 402 -29.21 0.89 23.15
C GLY A 402 -28.31 0.47 22.00
N ILE A 403 -28.28 -0.84 21.75
CA ILE A 403 -27.39 -1.52 20.80
C ILE A 403 -28.22 -2.21 19.72
N LEU A 404 -27.93 -1.93 18.45
CA LEU A 404 -28.38 -2.70 17.30
C LEU A 404 -27.30 -3.72 16.94
N GLN A 405 -27.62 -5.00 16.98
CA GLN A 405 -26.65 -6.09 16.78
C GLN A 405 -27.08 -7.07 15.70
N PHE A 406 -26.13 -7.46 14.86
CA PHE A 406 -26.24 -8.56 13.90
C PHE A 406 -25.21 -9.64 14.24
N THR A 407 -25.67 -10.88 14.42
CA THR A 407 -24.81 -12.02 14.76
C THR A 407 -25.21 -13.22 13.92
N ASN A 408 -24.27 -13.76 13.14
CA ASN A 408 -24.47 -14.92 12.28
C ASN A 408 -25.65 -14.71 11.31
N VAL A 409 -25.57 -13.65 10.51
CA VAL A 409 -26.62 -13.31 9.54
C VAL A 409 -26.14 -13.70 8.15
N THR A 410 -26.88 -14.56 7.45
CA THR A 410 -26.48 -15.03 6.12
C THR A 410 -27.57 -14.73 5.09
N GLY A 411 -27.19 -14.35 3.87
CA GLY A 411 -28.11 -14.33 2.73
C GLY A 411 -28.60 -15.73 2.36
N GLY A 412 -29.43 -15.80 1.33
CA GLY A 412 -30.06 -17.06 0.91
C GLY A 412 -29.17 -18.05 0.17
N GLY A 413 -29.82 -19.02 -0.49
CA GLY A 413 -29.22 -20.21 -1.11
C GLY A 413 -28.34 -19.94 -2.35
N ILE A 414 -28.32 -20.90 -3.28
CA ILE A 414 -27.37 -20.94 -4.42
C ILE A 414 -27.64 -19.92 -5.54
N SER A 415 -28.56 -18.99 -5.35
CA SER A 415 -29.00 -18.05 -6.38
C SER A 415 -28.06 -16.83 -6.51
N THR A 416 -28.46 -15.79 -7.24
CA THR A 416 -27.70 -14.56 -7.42
C THR A 416 -28.19 -13.46 -6.48
N ASP A 417 -27.34 -12.47 -6.21
CA ASP A 417 -27.68 -11.30 -5.40
C ASP A 417 -28.10 -11.67 -3.98
N ASN A 418 -27.37 -12.55 -3.27
CA ASN A 418 -27.68 -12.84 -1.88
C ASN A 418 -27.01 -11.82 -0.95
N HIS A 419 -27.69 -11.41 0.12
CA HIS A 419 -27.17 -10.40 1.04
C HIS A 419 -27.31 -10.85 2.49
N GLY A 420 -26.29 -10.64 3.32
CA GLY A 420 -26.42 -10.81 4.76
C GLY A 420 -27.34 -9.73 5.34
N VAL A 421 -26.87 -8.48 5.29
CA VAL A 421 -27.63 -7.30 5.73
C VAL A 421 -27.71 -6.25 4.61
N VAL A 422 -28.91 -5.77 4.33
CA VAL A 422 -29.16 -4.65 3.39
C VAL A 422 -29.68 -3.44 4.15
N VAL A 423 -29.06 -2.28 3.89
CA VAL A 423 -29.42 -0.97 4.42
C VAL A 423 -29.80 -0.07 3.26
N ALA A 424 -31.06 -0.11 2.85
CA ALA A 424 -31.59 0.69 1.74
C ALA A 424 -32.14 2.07 2.17
N ALA A 425 -32.43 2.23 3.46
CA ALA A 425 -32.90 3.46 4.08
C ALA A 425 -31.99 3.89 5.25
N ALA A 426 -32.35 4.94 5.98
CA ALA A 426 -31.55 5.38 7.12
C ALA A 426 -31.72 4.44 8.34
N VAL A 427 -30.63 3.86 8.84
CA VAL A 427 -30.59 2.99 10.02
C VAL A 427 -29.75 3.66 11.09
N THR A 428 -30.35 4.02 12.22
CA THR A 428 -29.69 4.77 13.29
C THR A 428 -29.85 4.07 14.64
N ALA A 429 -28.75 3.92 15.36
CA ALA A 429 -28.70 3.54 16.78
C ALA A 429 -27.45 4.14 17.43
N PRO A 430 -27.40 4.31 18.77
CA PRO A 430 -26.18 4.78 19.43
C PRO A 430 -24.98 3.85 19.26
N THR A 431 -25.21 2.55 19.20
CA THR A 431 -24.17 1.55 18.94
C THR A 431 -24.70 0.55 17.90
N ILE A 432 -23.92 0.30 16.86
CA ILE A 432 -24.22 -0.67 15.79
C ILE A 432 -23.08 -1.69 15.73
N LEU A 433 -23.41 -2.97 15.97
CA LEU A 433 -22.45 -4.07 15.98
C LEU A 433 -22.85 -5.12 14.96
N GLY A 434 -21.89 -5.63 14.20
CA GLY A 434 -22.08 -6.73 13.26
C GLY A 434 -20.93 -7.71 13.35
N ALA A 435 -21.25 -8.99 13.51
CA ALA A 435 -20.29 -10.09 13.42
C ALA A 435 -20.89 -11.22 12.59
N ASP A 436 -20.05 -11.83 11.76
CA ASP A 436 -20.41 -12.98 10.94
C ASP A 436 -21.62 -12.70 10.04
N ILE A 437 -21.55 -11.58 9.30
CA ILE A 437 -22.56 -11.22 8.30
C ILE A 437 -22.10 -11.70 6.93
N PHE A 438 -22.83 -12.62 6.31
CA PHE A 438 -22.42 -13.26 5.06
C PHE A 438 -23.43 -13.09 3.93
N GLY A 439 -22.94 -12.87 2.71
CA GLY A 439 -23.78 -12.81 1.51
C GLY A 439 -24.55 -14.09 1.20
N GLY A 440 -24.09 -15.29 1.60
CA GLY A 440 -24.67 -16.59 1.20
C GLY A 440 -23.88 -17.27 0.08
N PRO A 441 -24.07 -18.59 -0.17
CA PRO A 441 -23.25 -19.41 -1.09
C PRO A 441 -23.62 -19.28 -2.58
N GLY A 442 -24.19 -18.15 -3.00
CA GLY A 442 -24.67 -17.94 -4.36
C GLY A 442 -23.58 -17.87 -5.44
N ALA A 443 -24.00 -17.87 -6.70
CA ALA A 443 -23.10 -17.92 -7.85
C ALA A 443 -22.53 -16.56 -8.28
N THR A 444 -23.19 -15.43 -8.01
CA THR A 444 -22.65 -14.09 -8.33
C THR A 444 -23.23 -13.02 -7.43
N ARG A 445 -22.46 -11.96 -7.17
CA ARG A 445 -22.94 -10.74 -6.49
C ARG A 445 -23.49 -11.04 -5.09
N ASN A 446 -22.75 -11.77 -4.26
CA ASN A 446 -23.17 -11.94 -2.87
C ASN A 446 -22.49 -10.89 -1.98
N TYR A 447 -23.26 -10.28 -1.09
CA TYR A 447 -22.85 -9.14 -0.27
C TYR A 447 -23.02 -9.47 1.21
N GLY A 448 -21.96 -9.43 2.02
CA GLY A 448 -22.10 -9.50 3.47
C GLY A 448 -22.98 -8.34 3.97
N LEU A 449 -22.46 -7.12 3.86
CA LEU A 449 -23.19 -5.89 4.13
C LEU A 449 -23.33 -5.07 2.85
N TYR A 450 -24.55 -4.64 2.52
CA TYR A 450 -24.82 -3.72 1.42
C TYR A 450 -25.53 -2.45 1.91
N VAL A 451 -24.88 -1.29 1.76
CA VAL A 451 -25.39 0.02 2.22
C VAL A 451 -25.61 0.95 1.03
N THR A 452 -26.88 1.22 0.72
CA THR A 452 -27.28 2.24 -0.28
C THR A 452 -27.94 3.45 0.37
N GLY A 453 -28.51 3.29 1.56
CA GLY A 453 -29.06 4.37 2.39
C GLY A 453 -28.01 5.02 3.31
N SER A 454 -28.37 5.23 4.57
CA SER A 454 -27.46 5.77 5.59
C SER A 454 -27.34 4.79 6.76
N LEU A 455 -26.12 4.40 7.13
CA LEU A 455 -25.87 3.58 8.31
C LEU A 455 -25.20 4.41 9.41
N GLY A 456 -25.89 4.53 10.53
CA GLY A 456 -25.52 5.41 11.64
C GLY A 456 -25.87 6.88 11.40
N SER A 457 -25.66 7.70 12.42
CA SER A 457 -25.84 9.15 12.39
C SER A 457 -24.96 9.83 13.45
N SER A 458 -25.18 11.13 13.71
CA SER A 458 -24.45 11.87 14.75
C SER A 458 -24.66 11.34 16.17
N ILE A 459 -25.71 10.54 16.43
CA ILE A 459 -25.90 9.89 17.74
C ILE A 459 -25.12 8.57 17.85
N THR A 460 -24.62 8.02 16.74
CA THR A 460 -23.94 6.73 16.71
C THR A 460 -22.51 6.89 17.23
N ASN A 461 -22.25 6.45 18.44
CA ASN A 461 -20.95 6.51 19.08
C ASN A 461 -19.98 5.44 18.54
N GLN A 462 -20.50 4.27 18.21
CA GLN A 462 -19.70 3.15 17.72
C GLN A 462 -20.42 2.40 16.61
N LEU A 463 -19.71 2.18 15.51
CA LEU A 463 -20.10 1.30 14.42
C LEU A 463 -18.96 0.32 14.15
N ARG A 464 -19.16 -0.95 14.48
CA ARG A 464 -18.17 -2.02 14.26
C ARG A 464 -18.82 -3.20 13.55
N ILE A 465 -18.43 -3.46 12.30
CA ILE A 465 -19.01 -4.51 11.48
C ILE A 465 -17.92 -5.38 10.85
N SER A 466 -18.05 -6.69 11.01
CA SER A 466 -17.34 -7.70 10.22
C SER A 466 -18.32 -8.41 9.28
N ALA A 467 -18.07 -8.36 7.98
CA ALA A 467 -18.93 -8.98 6.98
C ALA A 467 -18.12 -9.62 5.84
N GLY A 468 -18.63 -10.71 5.29
CA GLY A 468 -17.98 -11.49 4.24
C GLY A 468 -18.95 -11.94 3.14
N SER A 469 -18.42 -12.56 2.09
CA SER A 469 -19.24 -13.34 1.15
C SER A 469 -18.87 -14.83 1.23
N LEU A 470 -19.88 -15.70 1.13
CA LEU A 470 -19.69 -17.15 0.97
C LEU A 470 -19.82 -17.58 -0.50
N GLY A 471 -20.04 -16.63 -1.40
CA GLY A 471 -20.25 -16.88 -2.81
C GLY A 471 -19.04 -17.55 -3.46
N THR A 472 -19.32 -18.28 -4.54
CA THR A 472 -18.35 -19.18 -5.20
C THR A 472 -17.93 -18.73 -6.60
N ALA A 473 -18.42 -17.60 -7.11
CA ALA A 473 -17.98 -17.07 -8.41
C ALA A 473 -17.66 -15.57 -8.36
N ASP A 474 -18.02 -14.80 -9.39
CA ASP A 474 -17.55 -13.42 -9.59
C ASP A 474 -18.29 -12.40 -8.74
N SER A 475 -17.59 -11.28 -8.48
CA SER A 475 -18.16 -10.08 -7.83
C SER A 475 -18.67 -10.35 -6.42
N GLU A 476 -17.82 -10.92 -5.57
CA GLU A 476 -18.17 -11.21 -4.18
C GLU A 476 -17.70 -10.11 -3.24
N TYR A 477 -18.61 -9.57 -2.42
CA TYR A 477 -18.35 -8.41 -1.59
C TYR A 477 -18.53 -8.75 -0.10
N GLY A 478 -17.50 -8.48 0.72
CA GLY A 478 -17.67 -8.48 2.16
C GLY A 478 -18.56 -7.32 2.60
N ILE A 479 -18.13 -6.10 2.27
CA ILE A 479 -18.86 -4.86 2.54
C ILE A 479 -18.93 -4.04 1.25
N TYR A 480 -20.12 -3.62 0.85
CA TYR A 480 -20.33 -2.73 -0.28
C TYR A 480 -21.12 -1.48 0.15
N ILE A 481 -20.53 -0.31 -0.01
CA ILE A 481 -21.13 0.96 0.40
C ILE A 481 -21.24 1.88 -0.82
N THR A 482 -22.47 2.27 -1.14
CA THR A 482 -22.77 3.36 -2.09
C THR A 482 -23.47 4.54 -1.42
N GLY A 483 -23.89 4.38 -0.16
CA GLY A 483 -24.54 5.41 0.63
C GLY A 483 -23.61 6.06 1.67
N ASN A 484 -24.20 6.47 2.80
CA ASN A 484 -23.48 7.16 3.87
C ASN A 484 -23.23 6.24 5.07
N VAL A 485 -22.06 6.36 5.69
CA VAL A 485 -21.78 5.74 7.00
C VAL A 485 -21.32 6.83 7.96
N THR A 486 -22.03 7.00 9.08
CA THR A 486 -21.75 8.06 10.06
C THR A 486 -21.69 7.50 11.48
N SER A 487 -20.57 7.70 12.18
CA SER A 487 -20.42 7.38 13.60
C SER A 487 -19.21 8.09 14.20
N ASN A 488 -19.16 8.30 15.51
CA ASN A 488 -17.93 8.79 16.16
C ASN A 488 -16.72 7.87 15.90
N THR A 489 -16.93 6.55 15.90
CA THR A 489 -15.90 5.54 15.59
C THR A 489 -16.45 4.56 14.56
N ILE A 490 -15.74 4.40 13.44
CA ILE A 490 -16.08 3.44 12.38
C ILE A 490 -15.00 2.38 12.32
N ALA A 491 -15.37 1.11 12.41
CA ALA A 491 -14.47 -0.03 12.19
C ALA A 491 -15.16 -1.05 11.29
N LEU A 492 -14.66 -1.21 10.07
CA LEU A 492 -15.21 -2.11 9.06
C LEU A 492 -14.18 -3.18 8.71
N THR A 493 -14.59 -4.44 8.80
CA THR A 493 -13.80 -5.59 8.36
C THR A 493 -14.57 -6.34 7.29
N GLY A 494 -14.04 -6.36 6.08
CA GLY A 494 -14.68 -6.99 4.93
C GLY A 494 -13.85 -8.14 4.38
N SER A 495 -14.45 -9.30 4.09
CA SER A 495 -13.79 -10.37 3.31
C SER A 495 -14.55 -10.71 2.04
N GLY A 496 -13.90 -10.58 0.89
CA GLY A 496 -14.40 -11.09 -0.39
C GLY A 496 -14.60 -12.61 -0.31
N GLY A 497 -15.49 -13.11 -1.15
CA GLY A 497 -15.81 -14.54 -1.23
C GLY A 497 -14.79 -15.36 -2.01
N GLY A 498 -15.24 -16.51 -2.53
CA GLY A 498 -14.47 -17.35 -3.43
C GLY A 498 -13.51 -18.34 -2.78
N LEU A 499 -13.50 -18.46 -1.44
CA LEU A 499 -12.73 -19.47 -0.70
C LEU A 499 -12.98 -20.91 -1.20
N TYR A 500 -14.20 -21.17 -1.68
CA TYR A 500 -14.60 -22.47 -2.24
C TYR A 500 -14.68 -22.47 -3.77
N SER A 501 -14.23 -21.41 -4.44
CA SER A 501 -14.29 -21.32 -5.90
C SER A 501 -13.18 -22.15 -6.55
N ASN A 502 -13.59 -23.10 -7.39
CA ASN A 502 -12.73 -23.86 -8.30
C ASN A 502 -12.71 -23.26 -9.73
N SER A 503 -13.35 -22.11 -9.91
CA SER A 503 -13.55 -21.40 -11.17
C SER A 503 -12.71 -20.12 -11.24
N SER A 504 -12.73 -19.47 -12.42
CA SER A 504 -12.04 -18.22 -12.75
C SER A 504 -12.64 -16.99 -12.06
N SER A 505 -13.02 -17.11 -10.78
CA SER A 505 -13.71 -16.05 -10.04
C SER A 505 -12.88 -14.77 -10.04
N ALA A 506 -13.50 -13.64 -10.40
CA ALA A 506 -12.89 -12.33 -10.56
C ALA A 506 -13.70 -11.24 -9.85
N GLY A 507 -13.01 -10.16 -9.46
CA GLY A 507 -13.67 -8.99 -8.87
C GLY A 507 -14.17 -9.23 -7.46
N ASN A 508 -13.41 -9.92 -6.62
CA ASN A 508 -13.77 -10.10 -5.21
C ASN A 508 -13.24 -8.92 -4.39
N TYR A 509 -14.07 -8.40 -3.48
CA TYR A 509 -13.80 -7.21 -2.70
C TYR A 509 -14.00 -7.49 -1.22
N GLY A 510 -13.00 -7.21 -0.39
CA GLY A 510 -13.21 -7.14 1.06
C GLY A 510 -14.17 -6.00 1.38
N ILE A 511 -13.76 -4.78 1.03
CA ILE A 511 -14.59 -3.58 1.13
C ILE A 511 -14.60 -2.87 -0.22
N TYR A 512 -15.78 -2.50 -0.71
CA TYR A 512 -15.92 -1.63 -1.88
C TYR A 512 -16.69 -0.36 -1.51
N LEU A 513 -16.05 0.79 -1.69
CA LEU A 513 -16.60 2.13 -1.48
C LEU A 513 -16.88 2.73 -2.86
N ASN A 514 -18.15 2.86 -3.25
CA ASN A 514 -18.53 3.36 -4.57
C ASN A 514 -19.51 4.53 -4.47
N GLY A 515 -18.98 5.75 -4.49
CA GLY A 515 -19.75 6.96 -4.15
C GLY A 515 -19.94 7.13 -2.63
N ALA A 516 -19.23 6.33 -1.81
CA ALA A 516 -19.45 6.30 -0.37
C ALA A 516 -19.01 7.61 0.32
N ILE A 517 -19.77 8.00 1.34
CA ILE A 517 -19.39 9.08 2.27
C ILE A 517 -19.22 8.50 3.66
N LEU A 518 -17.99 8.56 4.20
CA LEU A 518 -17.68 8.14 5.56
C LEU A 518 -17.50 9.38 6.45
N THR A 519 -18.32 9.52 7.48
CA THR A 519 -18.23 10.63 8.44
C THR A 519 -17.90 10.12 9.83
N SER A 520 -16.69 10.46 10.31
CA SER A 520 -16.22 10.06 11.64
C SER A 520 -15.66 11.24 12.42
N THR A 521 -15.96 11.33 13.72
CA THR A 521 -15.35 12.35 14.60
C THR A 521 -13.95 11.93 15.07
N THR A 522 -13.60 10.65 14.90
CA THR A 522 -12.27 10.07 15.10
C THR A 522 -11.78 9.41 13.80
N THR A 523 -10.83 8.47 13.89
CA THR A 523 -10.33 7.71 12.74
C THR A 523 -11.29 6.59 12.34
N ALA A 524 -11.64 6.52 11.06
CA ALA A 524 -12.30 5.34 10.47
C ALA A 524 -11.25 4.24 10.17
N LEU A 525 -11.49 3.02 10.64
CA LEU A 525 -10.61 1.86 10.43
C LEU A 525 -11.22 0.92 9.40
N LEU A 526 -10.49 0.67 8.31
CA LEU A 526 -10.92 -0.21 7.23
C LEU A 526 -9.93 -1.37 7.09
N THR A 527 -10.41 -2.60 7.25
CA THR A 527 -9.64 -3.83 7.01
C THR A 527 -10.37 -4.63 5.94
N GLY A 528 -9.68 -4.94 4.85
CA GLY A 528 -10.30 -5.59 3.70
C GLY A 528 -9.45 -6.74 3.20
N PHE A 529 -10.07 -7.90 2.99
CA PHE A 529 -9.45 -9.09 2.41
C PHE A 529 -10.11 -9.40 1.06
N GLY A 530 -9.34 -9.42 -0.03
CA GLY A 530 -9.89 -9.54 -1.38
C GLY A 530 -10.54 -10.87 -1.74
N GLY A 531 -10.52 -11.88 -0.86
CA GLY A 531 -11.07 -13.21 -1.14
C GLY A 531 -10.12 -14.11 -1.92
N MET A 532 -10.59 -15.29 -2.33
CA MET A 532 -9.80 -16.27 -3.09
C MET A 532 -10.44 -16.45 -4.47
N GLY A 533 -9.63 -16.63 -5.52
CA GLY A 533 -10.12 -16.84 -6.87
C GLY A 533 -8.96 -17.10 -7.82
N THR A 534 -9.20 -17.72 -8.98
CA THR A 534 -8.11 -18.03 -9.94
C THR A 534 -8.06 -17.08 -11.14
N GLY A 535 -9.06 -16.20 -11.30
CA GLY A 535 -9.18 -15.28 -12.43
C GLY A 535 -9.31 -13.81 -12.03
N GLY A 536 -8.99 -12.89 -12.95
CA GLY A 536 -9.21 -11.44 -12.77
C GLY A 536 -8.55 -10.83 -11.52
N SER A 537 -9.07 -9.68 -11.08
CA SER A 537 -8.53 -8.87 -9.97
C SER A 537 -9.26 -9.07 -8.65
N HIS A 538 -8.55 -9.10 -7.53
CA HIS A 538 -9.14 -9.13 -6.18
C HIS A 538 -8.62 -8.01 -5.29
N HIS A 539 -9.51 -7.37 -4.52
CA HIS A 539 -9.22 -6.12 -3.83
C HIS A 539 -9.51 -6.26 -2.34
N GLY A 540 -8.53 -6.03 -1.48
CA GLY A 540 -8.75 -5.88 -0.04
C GLY A 540 -9.76 -4.75 0.18
N VAL A 541 -9.39 -3.54 -0.24
CA VAL A 541 -10.30 -2.40 -0.31
C VAL A 541 -10.23 -1.72 -1.67
N ALA A 542 -11.38 -1.43 -2.27
CA ALA A 542 -11.48 -0.59 -3.47
C ALA A 542 -12.28 0.68 -3.17
N ALA A 543 -11.83 1.81 -3.72
CA ALA A 543 -12.49 3.10 -3.58
C ALA A 543 -12.72 3.75 -4.96
N ALA A 544 -13.99 3.97 -5.28
CA ALA A 544 -14.48 4.71 -6.42
C ALA A 544 -15.25 5.93 -5.92
N SER A 545 -14.78 7.14 -6.23
CA SER A 545 -15.48 8.40 -5.91
C SER A 545 -15.89 8.51 -4.43
N THR A 546 -14.95 8.29 -3.51
CA THR A 546 -15.20 8.24 -2.07
C THR A 546 -14.82 9.56 -1.40
N SER A 547 -15.65 10.02 -0.45
CA SER A 547 -15.33 11.16 0.42
C SER A 547 -15.26 10.70 1.87
N VAL A 548 -14.23 11.12 2.59
CA VAL A 548 -14.10 10.87 4.02
C VAL A 548 -13.97 12.19 4.76
N ASN A 549 -14.77 12.35 5.81
CA ASN A 549 -14.66 13.46 6.74
C ASN A 549 -13.84 12.99 7.95
N ASN A 550 -12.68 13.65 8.17
CA ASN A 550 -11.64 13.30 9.15
C ASN A 550 -10.73 12.13 8.73
N SER A 551 -9.98 11.53 9.66
CA SER A 551 -8.96 10.52 9.40
C SER A 551 -9.50 9.15 8.99
N VAL A 552 -8.73 8.43 8.17
CA VAL A 552 -8.99 7.02 7.80
C VAL A 552 -7.68 6.23 7.76
N THR A 553 -7.72 5.02 8.32
CA THR A 553 -6.62 4.07 8.28
C THR A 553 -7.07 2.81 7.56
N PHE A 554 -6.38 2.49 6.46
CA PHE A 554 -6.42 1.18 5.83
C PHE A 554 -5.43 0.28 6.57
N LEU A 555 -5.95 -0.64 7.38
CA LEU A 555 -5.16 -1.50 8.27
C LEU A 555 -5.28 -2.96 7.85
N ASN A 556 -4.15 -3.64 7.69
CA ASN A 556 -4.11 -5.07 7.37
C ASN A 556 -4.90 -5.41 6.10
N CYS A 557 -4.89 -4.51 5.11
CA CYS A 557 -5.60 -4.72 3.85
C CYS A 557 -4.79 -5.65 2.95
N ILE A 558 -5.40 -6.75 2.52
CA ILE A 558 -4.74 -7.77 1.71
C ILE A 558 -5.58 -8.03 0.46
N GLY A 559 -4.97 -7.93 -0.72
CA GLY A 559 -5.62 -8.38 -1.95
C GLY A 559 -5.83 -9.90 -1.98
N GLY A 560 -6.53 -10.39 -2.98
CA GLY A 560 -6.84 -11.83 -3.06
C GLY A 560 -5.63 -12.70 -3.43
N SER A 561 -5.77 -14.01 -3.22
CA SER A 561 -4.66 -14.97 -3.37
C SER A 561 -4.52 -15.60 -4.76
N GLY A 562 -5.40 -15.34 -5.72
CA GLY A 562 -5.17 -15.77 -7.09
C GLY A 562 -5.60 -14.73 -8.12
N GLY A 563 -5.77 -15.10 -9.38
CA GLY A 563 -5.91 -14.12 -10.46
C GLY A 563 -4.67 -13.23 -10.66
N SER A 564 -4.80 -12.20 -11.50
CA SER A 564 -3.77 -11.18 -11.76
C SER A 564 -4.31 -9.81 -11.39
N SER A 565 -3.47 -8.84 -11.03
CA SER A 565 -3.97 -7.52 -10.60
C SER A 565 -4.68 -7.59 -9.24
N ASN A 566 -3.99 -8.07 -8.21
CA ASN A 566 -4.53 -8.07 -6.85
C ASN A 566 -4.10 -6.81 -6.12
N TYR A 567 -5.00 -6.24 -5.31
CA TYR A 567 -4.79 -4.95 -4.68
C TYR A 567 -5.06 -5.03 -3.18
N GLY A 568 -4.12 -4.60 -2.35
CA GLY A 568 -4.40 -4.37 -0.93
C GLY A 568 -5.39 -3.23 -0.79
N VAL A 569 -5.07 -2.07 -1.37
CA VAL A 569 -5.97 -0.93 -1.54
C VAL A 569 -5.91 -0.40 -2.98
N ASN A 570 -7.06 -0.17 -3.60
CA ASN A 570 -7.16 0.34 -4.97
C ASN A 570 -8.05 1.58 -5.07
N PHE A 571 -7.47 2.72 -5.43
CA PHE A 571 -8.19 3.95 -5.74
C PHE A 571 -8.47 4.02 -7.24
N ILE A 572 -9.56 3.38 -7.66
CA ILE A 572 -10.03 3.35 -9.05
C ILE A 572 -10.76 4.62 -9.47
N GLY A 573 -11.29 5.37 -8.50
CA GLY A 573 -11.87 6.69 -8.69
C GLY A 573 -11.34 7.70 -7.68
N SER A 574 -11.86 8.93 -7.74
CA SER A 574 -11.41 10.01 -6.86
C SER A 574 -11.61 9.65 -5.39
N PHE A 575 -10.66 10.03 -4.56
CA PHE A 575 -10.74 9.91 -3.11
C PHE A 575 -10.40 11.26 -2.48
N SER A 576 -11.27 11.81 -1.65
CA SER A 576 -11.07 13.14 -1.08
C SER A 576 -11.29 13.20 0.42
N MET A 577 -10.36 13.86 1.10
CA MET A 577 -10.42 14.25 2.51
C MET A 577 -10.10 15.73 2.65
N VAL A 578 -10.90 16.43 3.44
CA VAL A 578 -10.70 17.86 3.74
C VAL A 578 -9.91 18.05 5.05
N THR A 579 -10.04 17.10 5.98
CA THR A 579 -9.41 17.11 7.31
C THR A 579 -8.86 15.74 7.65
N GLY A 580 -7.96 15.66 8.63
CA GLY A 580 -7.42 14.40 9.14
C GLY A 580 -6.25 13.83 8.32
N THR A 581 -5.94 12.55 8.59
CA THR A 581 -4.82 11.80 8.01
C THR A 581 -5.34 10.59 7.24
N LEU A 582 -4.84 10.40 6.02
CA LEU A 582 -4.97 9.17 5.25
C LEU A 582 -3.78 8.27 5.57
N GLN A 583 -4.02 7.10 6.16
CA GLN A 583 -2.96 6.19 6.59
C GLN A 583 -3.10 4.80 5.97
N PHE A 584 -1.98 4.23 5.53
CA PHE A 584 -1.84 2.84 5.12
C PHE A 584 -0.89 2.13 6.09
N THR A 585 -1.32 1.03 6.68
CA THR A 585 -0.50 0.22 7.60
C THR A 585 -0.68 -1.26 7.29
N ASN A 586 0.44 -1.95 7.01
CA ASN A 586 0.45 -3.38 6.71
C ASN A 586 -0.49 -3.74 5.55
N VAL A 587 -0.22 -3.18 4.37
CA VAL A 587 -1.05 -3.35 3.18
C VAL A 587 -0.30 -4.23 2.18
N THR A 588 -0.90 -5.33 1.72
CA THR A 588 -0.25 -6.24 0.76
C THR A 588 -1.14 -6.53 -0.45
N GLY A 589 -0.58 -6.56 -1.65
CA GLY A 589 -1.34 -6.79 -2.87
C GLY A 589 -1.91 -8.18 -3.05
N GLY A 590 -1.37 -9.24 -2.44
CA GLY A 590 -1.98 -10.58 -2.46
C GLY A 590 -1.09 -11.66 -3.08
N GLY A 591 -1.70 -12.65 -3.75
CA GLY A 591 -1.18 -14.00 -4.03
C GLY A 591 0.08 -14.18 -4.90
N PRO A 592 0.39 -15.43 -5.32
CA PRO A 592 1.65 -15.80 -5.96
C PRO A 592 1.72 -15.50 -7.48
N LEU A 593 0.68 -14.91 -8.06
CA LEU A 593 0.60 -14.61 -9.50
C LEU A 593 1.06 -13.18 -9.81
N THR A 594 1.04 -12.77 -11.08
CA THR A 594 1.58 -11.48 -11.54
C THR A 594 0.66 -10.31 -11.22
N GLY A 595 1.23 -9.11 -11.00
CA GLY A 595 0.45 -7.88 -10.92
C GLY A 595 -0.11 -7.64 -9.53
N ASN A 596 0.66 -7.79 -8.46
CA ASN A 596 0.14 -7.48 -7.13
C ASN A 596 0.53 -6.06 -6.69
N TYR A 597 -0.41 -5.33 -6.11
CA TYR A 597 -0.28 -3.93 -5.73
C TYR A 597 -0.62 -3.78 -4.25
N GLY A 598 0.31 -3.33 -3.41
CA GLY A 598 -0.02 -2.95 -2.04
C GLY A 598 -1.05 -1.82 -2.06
N VAL A 599 -0.67 -0.67 -2.60
CA VAL A 599 -1.56 0.45 -2.87
C VAL A 599 -1.48 0.85 -4.34
N ASN A 600 -2.62 0.97 -5.01
CA ASN A 600 -2.72 1.52 -6.36
C ASN A 600 -3.54 2.80 -6.39
N VAL A 601 -2.98 3.85 -7.00
CA VAL A 601 -3.58 5.17 -7.18
C VAL A 601 -3.76 5.42 -8.68
N ALA A 602 -4.92 5.03 -9.21
CA ALA A 602 -5.26 5.21 -10.62
C ALA A 602 -5.98 6.54 -10.92
N SER A 603 -6.50 7.20 -9.88
CA SER A 603 -7.20 8.48 -9.96
C SER A 603 -6.59 9.49 -8.98
N THR A 604 -7.34 10.55 -8.63
CA THR A 604 -6.89 11.60 -7.71
C THR A 604 -7.22 11.23 -6.26
N VAL A 605 -6.20 11.17 -5.40
CA VAL A 605 -6.32 10.93 -3.97
C VAL A 605 -5.84 12.16 -3.21
N THR A 606 -6.72 12.85 -2.49
CA THR A 606 -6.37 14.04 -1.71
C THR A 606 -6.65 13.84 -0.23
N ALA A 607 -5.69 14.23 0.60
CA ALA A 607 -5.84 14.37 2.04
C ALA A 607 -4.85 15.43 2.55
N PRO A 608 -5.08 16.05 3.72
CA PRO A 608 -4.11 16.97 4.31
C PRO A 608 -2.76 16.32 4.62
N ILE A 609 -2.77 15.07 5.10
CA ILE A 609 -1.58 14.28 5.41
C ILE A 609 -1.80 12.86 4.86
N ILE A 610 -0.81 12.32 4.14
CA ILE A 610 -0.82 10.95 3.63
C ILE A 610 0.39 10.20 4.19
N LEU A 611 0.14 9.15 4.96
CA LEU A 611 1.17 8.31 5.59
C LEU A 611 1.04 6.86 5.10
N GLY A 612 2.16 6.22 4.82
CA GLY A 612 2.20 4.82 4.43
C GLY A 612 3.37 4.09 5.08
N GLN A 613 3.09 2.96 5.72
CA GLN A 613 4.09 2.06 6.27
C GLN A 613 3.73 0.61 5.94
N ASP A 614 4.76 -0.19 5.66
CA ASP A 614 4.64 -1.62 5.36
C ASP A 614 3.65 -1.89 4.21
N ILE A 615 3.83 -1.15 3.11
CA ILE A 615 3.06 -1.35 1.88
C ILE A 615 3.84 -2.28 0.94
N CYS A 616 3.31 -3.48 0.67
CA CYS A 616 3.99 -4.52 -0.08
C CYS A 616 3.22 -4.95 -1.34
N GLY A 617 3.92 -5.17 -2.46
CA GLY A 617 3.31 -5.72 -3.68
C GLY A 617 2.64 -7.08 -3.45
N GLY A 618 3.31 -8.03 -2.80
CA GLY A 618 2.86 -9.42 -2.63
C GLY A 618 3.89 -10.41 -3.18
N PRO A 619 3.89 -11.69 -2.78
CA PRO A 619 4.89 -12.71 -3.15
C PRO A 619 4.91 -13.16 -4.62
N GLY A 620 4.13 -12.53 -5.50
CA GLY A 620 3.98 -12.95 -6.89
C GLY A 620 5.26 -12.91 -7.74
N PHE A 621 5.18 -13.50 -8.94
CA PHE A 621 6.20 -13.35 -9.98
C PHE A 621 5.85 -12.19 -10.91
N GLY A 622 6.82 -11.40 -11.35
CA GLY A 622 6.64 -10.38 -12.38
C GLY A 622 6.37 -8.99 -11.79
N ASN A 623 5.53 -8.20 -12.47
CA ASN A 623 5.31 -6.80 -12.09
C ASN A 623 4.52 -6.68 -10.78
N ASN A 624 5.18 -6.65 -9.61
CA ASN A 624 4.53 -6.31 -8.34
C ASN A 624 4.98 -4.94 -7.84
N TYR A 625 4.07 -4.25 -7.16
CA TYR A 625 4.20 -2.86 -6.80
C TYR A 625 3.84 -2.67 -5.33
N GLY A 626 4.75 -2.18 -4.49
CA GLY A 626 4.37 -1.69 -3.17
C GLY A 626 3.36 -0.56 -3.31
N LEU A 627 3.79 0.55 -3.89
CA LEU A 627 2.92 1.65 -4.31
C LEU A 627 2.97 1.86 -5.83
N SER A 628 1.82 1.98 -6.47
CA SER A 628 1.68 2.39 -7.87
C SER A 628 0.88 3.69 -7.96
N VAL A 629 1.45 4.74 -8.57
CA VAL A 629 0.78 6.03 -8.79
C VAL A 629 0.74 6.34 -10.28
N THR A 630 -0.42 6.11 -10.89
CA THR A 630 -0.69 6.47 -12.30
C THR A 630 -1.61 7.70 -12.42
N GLY A 631 -2.38 8.00 -11.37
CA GLY A 631 -3.20 9.21 -11.22
C GLY A 631 -2.48 10.36 -10.51
N THR A 632 -3.14 10.96 -9.50
CA THR A 632 -2.56 12.03 -8.67
C THR A 632 -2.61 11.67 -7.20
N LEU A 633 -1.46 11.71 -6.52
CA LEU A 633 -1.37 11.54 -5.06
C LEU A 633 -1.11 12.90 -4.41
N GLY A 634 -2.08 13.39 -3.65
CA GLY A 634 -2.07 14.66 -2.96
C GLY A 634 -2.64 15.83 -3.77
N SER A 635 -2.52 17.03 -3.22
CA SER A 635 -3.00 18.30 -3.77
C SER A 635 -2.21 19.46 -3.20
N SER A 636 -2.48 20.69 -3.63
CA SER A 636 -1.90 21.90 -3.03
C SER A 636 -2.27 22.08 -1.55
N ALA A 637 -3.33 21.45 -1.05
CA ALA A 637 -3.71 21.45 0.36
C ALA A 637 -3.05 20.32 1.16
N THR A 638 -2.38 19.37 0.50
CA THR A 638 -1.66 18.28 1.17
C THR A 638 -0.36 18.82 1.75
N ALA A 639 -0.22 18.83 3.07
CA ALA A 639 0.98 19.30 3.74
C ALA A 639 2.13 18.29 3.62
N GLN A 640 1.82 16.99 3.72
CA GLN A 640 2.84 15.95 3.80
C GLN A 640 2.40 14.65 3.11
N ILE A 641 3.32 14.04 2.36
CA ILE A 641 3.27 12.65 1.91
C ILE A 641 4.53 11.95 2.43
N GLN A 642 4.36 10.91 3.25
CA GLN A 642 5.46 10.07 3.74
C GLN A 642 5.09 8.59 3.57
N ILE A 643 5.78 7.89 2.66
CA ILE A 643 5.45 6.50 2.33
C ILE A 643 6.70 5.63 2.34
N VAL A 644 6.62 4.52 3.07
CA VAL A 644 7.55 3.39 3.02
C VAL A 644 6.85 2.21 2.35
N ALA A 645 7.35 1.79 1.19
CA ALA A 645 6.78 0.68 0.43
C ALA A 645 7.86 -0.29 -0.05
N GLY A 646 7.48 -1.51 -0.39
CA GLY A 646 8.38 -2.48 -0.97
C GLY A 646 7.68 -3.46 -1.90
N SER A 647 8.47 -4.23 -2.65
CA SER A 647 7.96 -5.47 -3.24
C SER A 647 8.59 -6.65 -2.52
N ILE A 648 7.77 -7.65 -2.22
CA ILE A 648 8.22 -8.96 -1.72
C ILE A 648 8.12 -10.03 -2.81
N GLY A 649 7.86 -9.62 -4.05
CA GLY A 649 7.78 -10.52 -5.19
C GLY A 649 9.11 -11.20 -5.46
N THR A 650 9.04 -12.38 -6.08
CA THR A 650 10.21 -13.23 -6.35
C THR A 650 10.65 -13.18 -7.82
N GLY A 651 10.01 -12.31 -8.63
CA GLY A 651 10.24 -12.19 -10.07
C GLY A 651 11.18 -11.05 -10.49
N SER A 652 11.15 -10.77 -11.80
CA SER A 652 11.75 -9.59 -12.44
C SER A 652 10.75 -8.46 -12.45
N SER A 653 11.21 -7.21 -12.62
CA SER A 653 10.33 -6.04 -12.71
C SER A 653 9.52 -5.82 -11.42
N GLU A 654 10.18 -6.01 -10.28
CA GLU A 654 9.62 -5.73 -8.97
C GLU A 654 9.83 -4.26 -8.60
N TYR A 655 8.76 -3.58 -8.18
CA TYR A 655 8.78 -2.15 -7.86
C TYR A 655 8.42 -1.91 -6.39
N GLY A 656 9.30 -1.28 -5.62
CA GLY A 656 8.90 -0.76 -4.31
C GLY A 656 7.87 0.36 -4.47
N ILE A 657 8.21 1.36 -5.27
CA ILE A 657 7.33 2.47 -5.67
C ILE A 657 7.44 2.69 -7.18
N PHE A 658 6.31 2.74 -7.88
CA PHE A 658 6.20 3.09 -9.29
C PHE A 658 5.34 4.34 -9.45
N ILE A 659 5.85 5.34 -10.16
CA ILE A 659 5.14 6.60 -10.40
C ILE A 659 5.16 6.90 -11.89
N SER A 660 3.98 6.97 -12.49
CA SER A 660 3.75 7.51 -13.83
C SER A 660 2.71 8.63 -13.87
N GLY A 661 2.31 9.12 -12.70
CA GLY A 661 1.37 10.21 -12.52
C GLY A 661 1.99 11.41 -11.79
N SER A 662 1.18 12.13 -11.02
CA SER A 662 1.59 13.33 -10.28
C SER A 662 1.61 13.11 -8.76
N ILE A 663 2.57 13.73 -8.08
CA ILE A 663 2.62 13.82 -6.61
C ILE A 663 2.64 15.29 -6.21
N ILE A 664 1.70 15.71 -5.37
CA ILE A 664 1.53 17.11 -4.97
C ILE A 664 1.40 17.20 -3.44
N ALA A 665 2.37 17.82 -2.78
CA ALA A 665 2.30 18.07 -1.33
C ALA A 665 3.32 19.13 -0.88
N GLY A 666 3.17 19.71 0.32
CA GLY A 666 4.18 20.59 0.90
C GLY A 666 5.54 19.91 1.05
N THR A 667 5.56 18.69 1.60
CA THR A 667 6.74 17.84 1.73
C THR A 667 6.44 16.44 1.22
N VAL A 668 7.34 15.86 0.43
CA VAL A 668 7.25 14.49 -0.07
C VAL A 668 8.46 13.69 0.40
N SER A 669 8.25 12.54 1.04
CA SER A 669 9.29 11.58 1.42
C SER A 669 8.86 10.17 1.02
N LEU A 670 9.61 9.56 0.11
CA LEU A 670 9.31 8.22 -0.41
C LEU A 670 10.51 7.32 -0.19
N THR A 671 10.31 6.24 0.56
CA THR A 671 11.31 5.19 0.80
C THR A 671 10.79 3.90 0.19
N ALA A 672 11.62 3.26 -0.64
CA ALA A 672 11.20 2.08 -1.38
C ALA A 672 12.27 1.00 -1.44
N THR A 673 11.87 -0.26 -1.29
CA THR A 673 12.76 -1.41 -1.47
C THR A 673 12.19 -2.36 -2.53
N ALA A 674 12.98 -2.71 -3.54
CA ALA A 674 12.55 -3.66 -4.57
C ALA A 674 12.55 -5.10 -4.04
N GLY A 675 11.81 -5.98 -4.72
CA GLY A 675 11.77 -7.42 -4.45
C GLY A 675 12.92 -8.20 -5.12
N GLY A 676 12.68 -9.49 -5.36
CA GLY A 676 13.61 -10.42 -6.02
C GLY A 676 14.40 -11.32 -5.08
N LEU A 677 14.06 -11.34 -3.79
CA LEU A 677 14.67 -12.24 -2.82
C LEU A 677 14.39 -13.69 -3.27
N TYR A 678 15.44 -14.51 -3.41
CA TYR A 678 15.40 -15.95 -3.74
C TYR A 678 15.24 -16.37 -5.22
N SER A 679 15.50 -15.50 -6.20
CA SER A 679 15.46 -15.92 -7.61
C SER A 679 16.77 -15.70 -8.37
N ASN A 680 17.15 -16.71 -9.16
CA ASN A 680 18.48 -16.79 -9.79
C ASN A 680 18.56 -16.08 -11.16
N ASN A 681 17.42 -15.71 -11.75
CA ASN A 681 17.32 -15.17 -13.12
C ASN A 681 16.41 -13.93 -13.18
N VAL A 682 16.48 -13.04 -12.19
CA VAL A 682 15.58 -11.88 -12.10
C VAL A 682 16.33 -10.58 -12.31
N SER A 683 15.83 -9.74 -13.22
CA SER A 683 16.42 -8.47 -13.62
C SER A 683 15.42 -7.32 -13.53
N GLY A 684 15.89 -6.08 -13.47
CA GLY A 684 15.04 -4.90 -13.53
C GLY A 684 14.20 -4.73 -12.27
N ASN A 685 14.78 -4.89 -11.09
CA ASN A 685 14.06 -4.61 -9.84
C ASN A 685 14.41 -3.19 -9.39
N HIS A 686 13.38 -2.41 -9.07
CA HIS A 686 13.49 -0.98 -8.80
C HIS A 686 13.00 -0.67 -7.39
N GLY A 687 13.82 0.03 -6.61
CA GLY A 687 13.32 0.67 -5.39
C GLY A 687 12.23 1.65 -5.78
N ILE A 688 12.61 2.70 -6.52
CA ILE A 688 11.68 3.68 -7.10
C ILE A 688 11.84 3.73 -8.63
N SER A 689 10.74 3.61 -9.36
CA SER A 689 10.69 3.81 -10.81
C SER A 689 9.82 5.01 -11.15
N LEU A 690 10.38 5.96 -11.90
CA LEU A 690 9.77 7.23 -12.30
C LEU A 690 9.59 7.22 -13.83
N SER A 691 8.34 7.10 -14.30
CA SER A 691 8.01 7.03 -15.73
C SER A 691 6.98 8.09 -16.09
N ALA A 692 7.43 9.28 -16.48
CA ALA A 692 6.59 10.46 -16.67
C ALA A 692 6.01 10.97 -15.35
N ALA A 693 6.81 10.84 -14.29
CA ALA A 693 6.48 11.33 -12.97
C ALA A 693 6.60 12.86 -12.91
N ALA A 694 5.63 13.49 -12.26
CA ALA A 694 5.68 14.92 -11.95
C ALA A 694 5.54 15.15 -10.44
N PHE A 695 6.50 15.86 -9.85
CA PHE A 695 6.44 16.27 -8.45
C PHE A 695 6.20 17.77 -8.36
N THR A 696 5.21 18.19 -7.58
CA THR A 696 4.98 19.59 -7.22
C THR A 696 4.98 19.72 -5.71
N SER A 697 5.99 20.38 -5.17
CA SER A 697 6.17 20.53 -3.73
C SER A 697 6.57 21.93 -3.34
N SER A 698 5.96 22.47 -2.29
CA SER A 698 6.27 23.83 -1.81
C SER A 698 7.47 23.87 -0.87
N SER A 699 7.95 22.73 -0.37
CA SER A 699 9.10 22.63 0.56
C SER A 699 10.19 21.71 0.02
N SER A 700 9.95 20.41 -0.05
CA SER A 700 10.97 19.44 -0.52
C SER A 700 10.39 18.14 -1.08
N VAL A 701 11.22 17.42 -1.84
CA VAL A 701 11.03 16.04 -2.29
C VAL A 701 12.26 15.23 -1.89
N THR A 702 12.09 14.16 -1.10
CA THR A 702 13.15 13.22 -0.72
C THR A 702 12.81 11.82 -1.21
N LEU A 703 13.71 11.21 -1.97
CA LEU A 703 13.55 9.87 -2.53
C LEU A 703 14.69 8.96 -2.03
N THR A 704 14.32 7.83 -1.46
CA THR A 704 15.24 6.76 -1.06
C THR A 704 14.80 5.46 -1.72
N GLY A 705 15.60 4.96 -2.66
CA GLY A 705 15.31 3.71 -3.36
C GLY A 705 16.41 2.69 -3.16
N ILE A 706 16.04 1.47 -2.78
CA ILE A 706 16.93 0.31 -2.64
C ILE A 706 16.55 -0.73 -3.68
N GLY A 707 17.49 -1.07 -4.56
CA GLY A 707 17.32 -2.09 -5.61
C GLY A 707 17.18 -3.50 -5.05
N GLY A 708 16.78 -4.43 -5.92
CA GLY A 708 16.50 -5.82 -5.54
C GLY A 708 17.75 -6.67 -5.29
N THR A 709 17.56 -7.89 -4.80
CA THR A 709 18.65 -8.83 -4.45
C THR A 709 18.87 -9.93 -5.49
N GLY A 710 18.31 -9.77 -6.69
CA GLY A 710 18.36 -10.75 -7.77
C GLY A 710 19.77 -11.07 -8.27
N LEU A 711 20.01 -12.28 -8.77
CA LEU A 711 21.35 -12.67 -9.27
C LEU A 711 21.62 -12.29 -10.75
N GLY A 712 20.66 -11.75 -11.49
CA GLY A 712 20.79 -11.50 -12.93
C GLY A 712 20.39 -10.08 -13.36
N GLY A 713 21.01 -9.55 -14.42
CA GLY A 713 20.68 -8.22 -14.98
C GLY A 713 20.87 -7.05 -14.00
N GLY A 714 20.38 -5.87 -14.38
CA GLY A 714 20.56 -4.63 -13.62
C GLY A 714 19.44 -4.36 -12.63
N HIS A 715 19.79 -3.81 -11.46
CA HIS A 715 18.87 -3.42 -10.39
C HIS A 715 19.08 -1.97 -9.99
N TYR A 716 17.99 -1.26 -9.72
CA TYR A 716 18.01 0.19 -9.59
C TYR A 716 17.52 0.62 -8.21
N GLY A 717 18.26 1.48 -7.53
CA GLY A 717 17.73 2.21 -6.37
C GLY A 717 16.60 3.12 -6.85
N VAL A 718 16.94 4.08 -7.71
CA VAL A 718 15.97 4.94 -8.41
C VAL A 718 16.25 4.98 -9.91
N GLN A 719 15.22 4.82 -10.75
CA GLN A 719 15.34 4.95 -12.20
C GLN A 719 14.32 5.92 -12.77
N THR A 720 14.75 6.75 -13.72
CA THR A 720 13.86 7.52 -14.59
C THR A 720 13.77 6.86 -15.98
N ALA A 721 12.57 6.46 -16.39
CA ALA A 721 12.34 5.64 -17.58
C ALA A 721 11.94 6.44 -18.83
N THR A 722 11.17 7.52 -18.68
CA THR A 722 10.60 8.28 -19.81
C THR A 722 10.74 9.80 -19.67
N SER A 723 10.22 10.39 -18.60
CA SER A 723 10.50 11.78 -18.23
C SER A 723 10.33 11.99 -16.71
N LEU A 724 10.95 13.05 -16.18
CA LEU A 724 10.78 13.49 -14.80
C LEU A 724 10.70 15.01 -14.73
N GLN A 725 9.64 15.52 -14.09
CA GLN A 725 9.48 16.93 -13.75
C GLN A 725 9.55 17.12 -12.23
N LEU A 726 10.43 18.02 -11.78
CA LEU A 726 10.57 18.40 -10.38
C LEU A 726 10.27 19.90 -10.21
N ASN A 727 9.13 20.21 -9.61
CA ASN A 727 8.77 21.57 -9.20
C ASN A 727 8.84 21.66 -7.68
N SER A 728 10.05 21.80 -7.13
CA SER A 728 10.26 21.89 -5.67
C SER A 728 11.47 22.78 -5.35
N PRO A 729 11.50 23.49 -4.20
CA PRO A 729 12.68 24.21 -3.76
C PRO A 729 13.90 23.30 -3.55
N ILE A 730 13.70 22.05 -3.14
CA ILE A 730 14.76 21.08 -2.93
C ILE A 730 14.27 19.69 -3.35
N ALA A 731 15.04 19.01 -4.18
CA ALA A 731 14.86 17.59 -4.49
C ALA A 731 16.12 16.81 -4.10
N THR A 732 15.97 15.86 -3.20
CA THR A 732 17.08 15.07 -2.65
C THR A 732 16.86 13.60 -2.95
N PHE A 733 17.84 12.99 -3.62
CA PHE A 733 18.00 11.54 -3.67
C PHE A 733 18.97 11.17 -2.55
N GLU A 734 18.49 10.40 -1.59
CA GLU A 734 19.21 10.12 -0.36
C GLU A 734 19.28 8.62 -0.12
N ASN A 735 20.47 8.11 0.22
CA ASN A 735 20.67 6.70 0.56
C ASN A 735 20.14 5.75 -0.52
N CYS A 736 20.26 6.13 -1.80
CA CYS A 736 19.82 5.30 -2.90
C CYS A 736 20.88 4.25 -3.23
N ILE A 737 20.48 2.98 -3.21
CA ILE A 737 21.41 1.85 -3.37
C ILE A 737 20.89 0.98 -4.51
N GLY A 738 21.75 0.63 -5.47
CA GLY A 738 21.40 -0.38 -6.47
C GLY A 738 21.22 -1.77 -5.85
N GLY A 739 20.95 -2.78 -6.67
CA GLY A 739 20.75 -4.14 -6.16
C GLY A 739 22.02 -4.80 -5.65
N THR A 740 21.88 -5.84 -4.83
CA THR A 740 23.02 -6.56 -4.24
C THR A 740 23.50 -7.77 -5.05
N GLY A 741 22.76 -8.19 -6.08
CA GLY A 741 23.19 -9.24 -7.02
C GLY A 741 23.17 -8.73 -8.46
N GLY A 742 23.38 -9.62 -9.45
CA GLY A 742 23.33 -9.23 -10.86
C GLY A 742 24.52 -8.41 -11.34
N SER A 743 24.35 -7.75 -12.48
CA SER A 743 25.36 -6.87 -13.12
C SER A 743 24.67 -5.62 -13.65
N GLY A 744 25.26 -4.45 -13.50
CA GLY A 744 24.61 -3.18 -13.88
C GLY A 744 23.70 -2.67 -12.79
N ASN A 745 24.15 -2.77 -11.53
CA ASN A 745 23.43 -2.22 -10.40
C ASN A 745 23.67 -0.71 -10.34
N ILE A 746 22.60 0.06 -10.19
CA ILE A 746 22.68 1.51 -10.28
C ILE A 746 21.94 2.13 -9.09
N GLY A 747 22.61 2.99 -8.31
CA GLY A 747 21.99 3.73 -7.22
C GLY A 747 20.90 4.67 -7.74
N VAL A 748 21.25 5.56 -8.67
CA VAL A 748 20.32 6.43 -9.39
C VAL A 748 20.63 6.49 -10.87
N ASN A 749 19.62 6.29 -11.73
CA ASN A 749 19.75 6.31 -13.18
C ASN A 749 18.87 7.37 -13.86
N PHE A 750 19.51 8.32 -14.55
CA PHE A 750 18.87 9.29 -15.44
C PHE A 750 19.10 8.97 -16.91
N ALA A 751 18.20 8.16 -17.47
CA ALA A 751 18.20 7.82 -18.89
C ALA A 751 17.45 8.82 -19.77
N VAL A 752 16.74 9.78 -19.15
CA VAL A 752 15.81 10.69 -19.81
C VAL A 752 15.96 12.13 -19.34
N PRO A 753 15.45 13.12 -20.10
CA PRO A 753 15.62 14.51 -19.74
C PRO A 753 15.00 14.85 -18.38
N LEU A 754 15.75 15.57 -17.55
CA LEU A 754 15.30 16.15 -16.28
C LEU A 754 15.22 17.67 -16.40
N THR A 755 14.08 18.24 -16.03
CA THR A 755 13.92 19.69 -15.90
C THR A 755 13.45 20.06 -14.50
N MET A 756 14.20 20.95 -13.84
CA MET A 756 13.85 21.58 -12.57
C MET A 756 13.96 23.10 -12.75
N VAL A 757 12.84 23.82 -12.61
CA VAL A 757 12.77 25.26 -12.94
C VAL A 757 13.39 26.13 -11.85
N SER A 758 13.34 25.69 -10.60
CA SER A 758 13.83 26.41 -9.42
C SER A 758 14.30 25.43 -8.35
N GLY A 759 15.16 25.88 -7.42
CA GLY A 759 15.60 25.06 -6.29
C GLY A 759 16.95 24.36 -6.48
N ALA A 760 17.21 23.37 -5.63
CA ALA A 760 18.45 22.59 -5.61
C ALA A 760 18.18 21.09 -5.82
N LEU A 761 18.99 20.46 -6.70
CA LEU A 761 19.02 19.01 -6.85
C LEU A 761 20.22 18.44 -6.07
N GLN A 762 19.94 17.48 -5.19
CA GLN A 762 20.92 16.89 -4.29
C GLN A 762 20.97 15.37 -4.45
N PHE A 763 22.18 14.82 -4.48
CA PHE A 763 22.47 13.40 -4.37
C PHE A 763 23.36 13.18 -3.16
N ILE A 764 22.93 12.36 -2.22
CA ILE A 764 23.64 12.14 -0.95
C ILE A 764 23.69 10.64 -0.67
N ASN A 765 24.90 10.12 -0.47
CA ASN A 765 25.14 8.71 -0.12
C ASN A 765 24.49 7.73 -1.13
N ILE A 766 24.89 7.85 -2.39
CA ILE A 766 24.36 7.02 -3.48
C ILE A 766 25.35 5.89 -3.75
N SER A 767 24.91 4.64 -3.84
CA SER A 767 25.78 3.49 -4.09
C SER A 767 25.26 2.60 -5.20
N GLY A 768 26.15 2.09 -6.05
CA GLY A 768 25.75 1.20 -7.14
C GLY A 768 25.28 -0.17 -6.70
N GLY A 769 25.62 -0.69 -5.51
CA GLY A 769 25.03 -1.95 -5.01
C GLY A 769 26.03 -2.99 -4.52
N GLY A 770 25.83 -4.26 -4.89
CA GLY A 770 26.54 -5.44 -4.35
C GLY A 770 27.90 -5.78 -4.98
N PRO A 771 28.49 -6.93 -4.63
CA PRO A 771 29.87 -7.28 -4.99
C PRO A 771 30.06 -7.80 -6.41
N ASN A 772 28.98 -8.01 -7.17
CA ASN A 772 29.04 -8.64 -8.49
C ASN A 772 28.80 -7.63 -9.61
N GLY A 773 29.53 -7.79 -10.72
CA GLY A 773 29.29 -7.03 -11.95
C GLY A 773 29.59 -5.54 -11.84
N ASN A 774 29.16 -4.79 -12.86
CA ASN A 774 29.39 -3.35 -12.95
C ASN A 774 28.41 -2.62 -12.04
N ASN A 775 28.90 -1.75 -11.18
CA ASN A 775 28.06 -0.99 -10.27
C ASN A 775 28.27 0.52 -10.48
N HIS A 776 27.19 1.29 -10.48
CA HIS A 776 27.24 2.73 -10.69
C HIS A 776 26.48 3.46 -9.59
N GLY A 777 27.10 4.44 -8.91
CA GLY A 777 26.40 5.30 -7.97
C GLY A 777 25.33 6.12 -8.70
N LEU A 778 25.75 7.06 -9.54
CA LEU A 778 24.88 7.92 -10.33
C LEU A 778 25.19 7.78 -11.83
N VAL A 779 24.19 7.45 -12.63
CA VAL A 779 24.27 7.42 -14.11
C VAL A 779 23.45 8.55 -14.70
N ILE A 780 24.04 9.31 -15.62
CA ILE A 780 23.35 10.35 -16.40
C ILE A 780 23.70 10.15 -17.88
N SER A 781 22.70 9.81 -18.70
CA SER A 781 22.88 9.62 -20.16
C SER A 781 22.01 10.57 -20.99
N SER A 782 21.34 11.52 -20.35
CA SER A 782 20.46 12.49 -20.99
C SER A 782 20.72 13.92 -20.48
N SER A 783 19.94 14.90 -20.96
CA SER A 783 20.07 16.28 -20.54
C SER A 783 19.42 16.54 -19.18
N MET A 784 20.14 17.21 -18.28
CA MET A 784 19.69 17.67 -16.98
C MET A 784 19.81 19.18 -16.92
N THR A 785 18.68 19.88 -16.79
CA THR A 785 18.63 21.32 -16.57
C THR A 785 18.07 21.60 -15.19
N VAL A 786 18.94 22.05 -14.28
CA VAL A 786 18.61 22.30 -12.86
C VAL A 786 19.29 23.57 -12.40
N PRO A 787 18.80 24.32 -11.39
CA PRO A 787 19.42 25.59 -11.02
C PRO A 787 20.73 25.41 -10.26
N THR A 788 20.80 24.45 -9.34
CA THR A 788 22.03 24.04 -8.64
C THR A 788 22.08 22.51 -8.53
N LEU A 789 23.29 21.95 -8.63
CA LEU A 789 23.55 20.51 -8.49
C LEU A 789 24.64 20.25 -7.44
N THR A 790 24.28 19.50 -6.41
CA THR A 790 25.23 18.96 -5.43
C THR A 790 25.13 17.44 -5.41
N ALA A 791 26.23 16.75 -5.61
CA ALA A 791 26.32 15.31 -5.44
C ALA A 791 27.49 14.99 -4.53
N VAL A 792 27.22 14.41 -3.36
CA VAL A 792 28.23 14.04 -2.38
C VAL A 792 28.08 12.57 -2.02
N ASP A 793 29.22 11.93 -1.78
CA ASP A 793 29.29 10.52 -1.39
C ASP A 793 28.62 9.60 -2.44
N LEU A 794 28.96 9.82 -3.72
CA LEU A 794 28.60 8.89 -4.80
C LEU A 794 29.59 7.74 -4.87
N PHE A 795 29.14 6.51 -4.71
CA PHE A 795 29.99 5.32 -4.71
C PHE A 795 29.60 4.34 -5.82
N GLY A 796 30.59 3.83 -6.53
CA GLY A 796 30.40 2.72 -7.48
C GLY A 796 29.76 1.49 -6.84
N GLY A 797 30.13 1.15 -5.60
CA GLY A 797 29.78 -0.13 -4.96
C GLY A 797 31.03 -1.00 -4.79
N PRO A 798 30.96 -2.13 -4.06
CA PRO A 798 32.10 -3.01 -3.77
C PRO A 798 32.30 -4.08 -4.86
N GLY A 799 32.04 -3.77 -6.12
CA GLY A 799 32.12 -4.72 -7.22
C GLY A 799 33.54 -5.24 -7.46
N ASN A 800 33.64 -6.30 -8.26
CA ASN A 800 34.92 -6.87 -8.71
C ASN A 800 35.22 -6.55 -10.19
N SER A 801 34.43 -5.67 -10.80
CA SER A 801 34.55 -5.31 -12.22
C SER A 801 34.59 -3.79 -12.39
N THR A 802 33.88 -3.20 -13.37
CA THR A 802 33.95 -1.75 -13.60
C THR A 802 32.93 -1.03 -12.71
N ASP A 803 33.40 -0.29 -11.72
CA ASP A 803 32.53 0.47 -10.82
C ASP A 803 32.78 1.98 -10.92
N TYR A 804 31.68 2.74 -10.94
CA TYR A 804 31.71 4.20 -11.17
C TYR A 804 30.93 4.95 -10.08
N GLY A 805 31.55 5.91 -9.40
CA GLY A 805 30.81 6.82 -8.51
C GLY A 805 29.81 7.67 -9.29
N LEU A 806 30.31 8.47 -10.24
CA LEU A 806 29.51 9.17 -11.26
C LEU A 806 29.86 8.65 -12.66
N TYR A 807 28.84 8.32 -13.45
CA TYR A 807 28.96 7.93 -14.85
C TYR A 807 28.11 8.86 -15.74
N LEU A 808 28.73 9.88 -16.33
CA LEU A 808 28.08 10.80 -17.28
C LEU A 808 28.38 10.35 -18.71
N GLN A 809 27.43 9.66 -19.35
CA GLN A 809 27.60 9.03 -20.66
C GLN A 809 26.93 9.86 -21.76
N GLY A 810 27.59 10.93 -22.23
CA GLY A 810 27.07 11.79 -23.29
C GLY A 810 25.91 12.73 -22.88
N GLY A 811 25.47 12.67 -21.62
CA GLY A 811 24.47 13.60 -21.07
C GLY A 811 24.98 15.05 -21.02
N THR A 812 24.06 16.01 -20.88
CA THR A 812 24.40 17.43 -20.70
C THR A 812 23.84 17.93 -19.38
N ILE A 813 24.67 18.42 -18.47
CA ILE A 813 24.25 19.07 -17.22
C ILE A 813 24.35 20.59 -17.42
N THR A 814 23.23 21.30 -17.28
CA THR A 814 23.18 22.77 -17.33
C THR A 814 22.63 23.30 -16.00
N THR A 815 23.41 24.11 -15.31
CA THR A 815 23.12 24.65 -13.97
C THR A 815 23.87 25.95 -13.70
N THR A 816 23.69 26.57 -12.54
CA THR A 816 24.55 27.68 -12.09
C THR A 816 25.79 27.18 -11.34
N ALA A 817 25.68 26.06 -10.64
CA ALA A 817 26.79 25.46 -9.90
C ALA A 817 26.71 23.92 -9.93
N ILE A 818 27.89 23.29 -10.10
CA ILE A 818 28.11 21.83 -10.00
C ILE A 818 29.13 21.58 -8.90
N ASN A 819 28.76 20.78 -7.91
CA ASN A 819 29.68 20.25 -6.90
C ASN A 819 29.50 18.73 -6.80
N VAL A 820 30.48 17.96 -7.29
CA VAL A 820 30.44 16.50 -7.31
C VAL A 820 31.62 15.93 -6.52
N ILE A 821 31.32 15.09 -5.53
CA ILE A 821 32.28 14.25 -4.81
C ILE A 821 31.87 12.80 -5.01
N ALA A 822 32.73 12.03 -5.69
CA ALA A 822 32.46 10.65 -6.02
C ALA A 822 33.69 9.77 -5.81
N GLY A 823 33.45 8.50 -5.49
CA GLY A 823 34.48 7.49 -5.35
C GLY A 823 34.04 6.14 -5.91
N SER A 824 34.99 5.22 -6.04
CA SER A 824 34.66 3.80 -6.17
C SER A 824 35.06 3.04 -4.90
N LEU A 825 34.21 2.09 -4.48
CA LEU A 825 34.49 1.16 -3.39
C LEU A 825 34.92 -0.22 -3.92
N GLY A 826 35.00 -0.39 -5.23
CA GLY A 826 35.24 -1.68 -5.86
C GLY A 826 36.66 -2.17 -5.63
N THR A 827 36.84 -3.46 -5.92
CA THR A 827 38.08 -4.21 -5.74
C THR A 827 38.62 -4.73 -7.07
N GLY A 828 38.02 -4.35 -8.20
CA GLY A 828 38.37 -4.82 -9.53
C GLY A 828 39.33 -3.90 -10.29
N SER A 829 39.09 -3.85 -11.60
CA SER A 829 39.74 -2.96 -12.57
C SER A 829 38.70 -1.99 -13.12
N ASN A 830 39.14 -0.79 -13.51
CA ASN A 830 38.30 0.34 -13.95
C ASN A 830 37.43 0.88 -12.81
N GLU A 831 38.05 1.03 -11.64
CA GLU A 831 37.44 1.60 -10.45
C GLU A 831 37.53 3.12 -10.48
N ILE A 832 36.49 3.79 -11.00
CA ILE A 832 36.54 5.20 -11.36
C ILE A 832 35.63 6.04 -10.45
N GLY A 833 36.18 7.07 -9.81
CA GLY A 833 35.38 8.01 -9.01
C GLY A 833 34.38 8.77 -9.89
N ILE A 834 34.88 9.51 -10.89
CA ILE A 834 34.07 10.25 -11.86
C ILE A 834 34.48 9.87 -13.27
N TYR A 835 33.56 9.35 -14.07
CA TYR A 835 33.71 9.20 -15.52
C TYR A 835 32.79 10.20 -16.22
N ASP A 836 33.38 11.10 -17.01
CA ASP A 836 32.66 12.12 -17.76
C ASP A 836 32.97 12.02 -19.26
N ALA A 837 31.95 11.67 -20.03
CA ALA A 837 31.93 11.67 -21.48
C ALA A 837 30.85 12.61 -22.06
N GLY A 838 30.39 13.58 -21.26
CA GLY A 838 29.27 14.47 -21.57
C GLY A 838 29.66 15.95 -21.61
N THR A 839 28.67 16.81 -21.37
CA THR A 839 28.85 18.27 -21.30
C THR A 839 28.36 18.79 -19.96
N MET A 840 29.19 19.54 -19.25
CA MET A 840 28.81 20.25 -18.02
C MET A 840 28.90 21.77 -18.24
N ILE A 841 27.81 22.49 -17.99
CA ILE A 841 27.69 23.94 -18.16
C ILE A 841 27.23 24.56 -16.84
N ALA A 842 28.08 25.39 -16.24
CA ALA A 842 27.78 26.11 -15.01
C ALA A 842 28.59 27.41 -14.87
N ASP A 843 28.31 28.22 -13.85
CA ASP A 843 29.22 29.30 -13.45
C ASP A 843 30.44 28.71 -12.73
N THR A 844 30.21 27.72 -11.87
CA THR A 844 31.26 27.01 -11.13
C THR A 844 31.10 25.50 -11.27
N ILE A 845 32.22 24.82 -11.56
CA ILE A 845 32.29 23.36 -11.63
C ILE A 845 33.36 22.89 -10.66
N VAL A 846 33.01 22.04 -9.69
CA VAL A 846 33.93 21.39 -8.75
C VAL A 846 33.74 19.89 -8.83
N LEU A 847 34.77 19.17 -9.26
CA LEU A 847 34.79 17.71 -9.37
C LEU A 847 35.87 17.15 -8.44
N SER A 848 35.49 16.25 -7.55
CA SER A 848 36.39 15.53 -6.64
C SER A 848 36.16 14.02 -6.79
N GLY A 849 37.13 13.31 -7.32
CA GLY A 849 37.03 11.89 -7.63
C GLY A 849 38.08 11.04 -6.90
N THR A 850 37.70 9.89 -6.36
CA THR A 850 38.64 8.91 -5.79
C THR A 850 38.48 7.54 -6.44
N GLY A 851 39.54 6.99 -7.02
CA GLY A 851 39.55 5.64 -7.59
C GLY A 851 39.52 4.56 -6.51
N GLY A 852 38.97 3.39 -6.84
CA GLY A 852 38.85 2.26 -5.91
C GLY A 852 40.07 1.33 -5.88
N GLY A 853 39.86 0.06 -5.58
CA GLY A 853 40.90 -0.98 -5.65
C GLY A 853 41.86 -1.03 -4.45
N LEU A 854 41.61 -0.25 -3.39
CA LEU A 854 42.45 -0.19 -2.18
C LEU A 854 42.73 -1.58 -1.56
N TYR A 855 41.86 -2.55 -1.79
CA TYR A 855 41.93 -3.91 -1.24
C TYR A 855 42.36 -5.00 -2.25
N SER A 856 42.67 -4.64 -3.50
CA SER A 856 42.96 -5.59 -4.57
C SER A 856 44.31 -5.36 -5.20
N GLY A 857 45.21 -6.33 -5.04
CA GLY A 857 46.55 -6.30 -5.63
C GLY A 857 46.61 -6.55 -7.14
N SER A 858 45.48 -6.57 -7.88
CA SER A 858 45.45 -6.98 -9.29
C SER A 858 44.70 -6.04 -10.25
N GLY A 859 44.01 -5.02 -9.73
CA GLY A 859 43.26 -4.05 -10.55
C GLY A 859 44.12 -3.21 -11.49
N SER A 860 43.52 -2.70 -12.56
CA SER A 860 44.09 -1.70 -13.48
C SER A 860 43.04 -0.68 -13.91
N GLY A 861 43.43 0.53 -14.31
CA GLY A 861 42.47 1.54 -14.76
C GLY A 861 41.74 2.25 -13.61
N ASN A 862 42.34 2.29 -12.42
CA ASN A 862 41.68 2.82 -11.22
C ASN A 862 41.93 4.32 -11.12
N HIS A 863 40.96 5.12 -11.57
CA HIS A 863 41.10 6.56 -11.74
C HIS A 863 40.28 7.35 -10.73
N GLY A 864 40.82 8.47 -10.24
CA GLY A 864 40.01 9.46 -9.53
C GLY A 864 38.95 10.03 -10.46
N ILE A 865 39.40 10.61 -11.58
CA ILE A 865 38.55 11.21 -12.60
C ILE A 865 39.04 10.77 -14.00
N ALA A 866 38.13 10.32 -14.86
CA ALA A 866 38.37 10.03 -16.26
C ALA A 866 37.48 10.94 -17.14
N LEU A 867 38.12 11.78 -17.95
CA LEU A 867 37.48 12.74 -18.86
C LEU A 867 37.61 12.22 -20.30
N ASP A 868 36.53 11.66 -20.84
CA ASP A 868 36.52 10.92 -22.09
C ASP A 868 35.54 11.54 -23.10
N GLY A 869 35.93 12.65 -23.71
CA GLY A 869 35.03 13.42 -24.57
C GLY A 869 34.32 14.56 -23.81
N ALA A 870 34.73 14.82 -22.57
CA ALA A 870 34.12 15.81 -21.71
C ALA A 870 34.24 17.24 -22.26
N THR A 871 33.17 18.01 -22.09
CA THR A 871 33.13 19.46 -22.33
C THR A 871 32.72 20.18 -21.05
N LEU A 872 33.64 20.92 -20.44
CA LEU A 872 33.41 21.67 -19.20
C LEU A 872 33.37 23.18 -19.50
N LYS A 873 32.20 23.80 -19.31
CA LYS A 873 31.97 25.24 -19.52
C LYS A 873 31.65 25.90 -18.19
N GLY A 874 32.66 26.47 -17.54
CA GLY A 874 32.56 27.16 -16.25
C GLY A 874 32.67 28.68 -16.45
N ALA A 875 31.60 29.47 -16.34
CA ALA A 875 31.70 30.92 -16.59
C ALA A 875 32.71 31.62 -15.65
N THR A 876 32.78 31.18 -14.40
CA THR A 876 33.73 31.67 -13.39
C THR A 876 34.95 30.74 -13.30
N PHE A 877 34.78 29.48 -12.88
CA PHE A 877 35.91 28.55 -12.76
C PHE A 877 35.51 27.07 -12.87
N VAL A 878 36.50 26.23 -13.18
CA VAL A 878 36.46 24.77 -13.13
C VAL A 878 37.58 24.28 -12.22
N THR A 879 37.26 23.45 -11.23
CA THR A 879 38.22 22.81 -10.32
C THR A 879 38.06 21.29 -10.38
N ILE A 880 39.16 20.59 -10.63
CA ILE A 880 39.21 19.14 -10.79
C ILE A 880 40.24 18.59 -9.80
N SER A 881 39.82 17.68 -8.93
CA SER A 881 40.65 17.02 -7.92
C SER A 881 40.46 15.52 -8.02
N GLY A 882 41.52 14.77 -8.31
CA GLY A 882 41.43 13.33 -8.52
C GLY A 882 42.50 12.58 -7.75
N ILE A 883 42.10 11.54 -7.00
CA ILE A 883 43.02 10.61 -6.33
C ILE A 883 42.87 9.25 -7.00
N GLY A 884 43.95 8.72 -7.57
CA GLY A 884 43.98 7.42 -8.21
C GLY A 884 43.81 6.28 -7.20
N GLY A 885 43.28 5.15 -7.68
CA GLY A 885 43.05 3.97 -6.87
C GLY A 885 44.31 3.11 -6.65
N SER A 886 44.15 1.95 -6.02
CA SER A 886 45.24 0.96 -5.91
C SER A 886 44.98 -0.22 -6.85
N GLY A 887 46.03 -0.78 -7.47
CA GLY A 887 45.90 -1.91 -8.38
C GLY A 887 47.26 -2.35 -8.92
N GLY A 888 47.49 -3.67 -9.01
CA GLY A 888 48.79 -4.25 -9.41
C GLY A 888 49.13 -4.16 -10.90
N GLY A 889 48.21 -3.70 -11.75
CA GLY A 889 48.38 -3.64 -13.20
C GLY A 889 48.01 -2.29 -13.81
N GLY A 890 48.48 -2.03 -15.03
CA GLY A 890 48.06 -0.87 -15.85
C GLY A 890 48.33 0.50 -15.22
N GLY A 891 47.47 1.46 -15.56
CA GLY A 891 47.55 2.86 -15.12
C GLY A 891 46.53 3.21 -14.04
N ASN A 892 46.99 3.83 -12.95
CA ASN A 892 46.16 4.30 -11.84
C ASN A 892 46.38 5.81 -11.68
N TYR A 893 45.41 6.60 -12.14
CA TYR A 893 45.62 8.04 -12.35
C TYR A 893 44.75 8.87 -11.39
N GLY A 894 45.27 10.00 -10.90
CA GLY A 894 44.41 10.98 -10.24
C GLY A 894 43.37 11.49 -11.22
N VAL A 895 43.83 12.03 -12.35
CA VAL A 895 42.98 12.46 -13.47
C VAL A 895 43.53 11.96 -14.81
N GLN A 896 42.67 11.46 -15.70
CA GLN A 896 43.02 11.09 -17.08
C GLN A 896 42.13 11.80 -18.08
N THR A 897 42.69 12.27 -19.19
CA THR A 897 41.93 12.67 -20.39
C THR A 897 42.08 11.60 -21.47
N ALA A 898 40.99 11.03 -21.99
CA ALA A 898 41.05 9.82 -22.84
C ALA A 898 40.89 10.06 -24.34
N THR A 899 39.82 10.74 -24.78
CA THR A 899 39.54 10.99 -26.22
C THR A 899 39.54 12.48 -26.61
N SER A 900 38.88 13.35 -25.84
CA SER A 900 39.02 14.81 -25.95
C SER A 900 38.62 15.50 -24.65
N LEU A 901 39.14 16.71 -24.43
CA LEU A 901 38.70 17.59 -23.34
C LEU A 901 38.59 19.04 -23.81
N GLN A 902 37.38 19.60 -23.75
CA GLN A 902 37.16 21.03 -23.97
C GLN A 902 36.96 21.75 -22.65
N LEU A 903 37.81 22.75 -22.37
CA LEU A 903 37.69 23.61 -21.19
C LEU A 903 37.37 25.02 -21.66
N ASN A 904 36.19 25.52 -21.29
CA ASN A 904 35.81 26.91 -21.54
C ASN A 904 35.52 27.59 -20.20
N SER A 905 36.53 28.23 -19.63
CA SER A 905 36.40 28.90 -18.34
C SER A 905 37.41 30.03 -18.17
N SER A 906 37.07 31.02 -17.34
CA SER A 906 38.03 32.08 -16.97
C SER A 906 39.20 31.53 -16.15
N ALA A 907 39.00 30.42 -15.43
CA ALA A 907 40.04 29.69 -14.72
C ALA A 907 39.72 28.19 -14.64
N ALA A 908 40.63 27.32 -15.06
CA ALA A 908 40.55 25.88 -14.86
C ALA A 908 41.73 25.41 -14.00
N SER A 909 41.47 24.67 -12.92
CA SER A 909 42.50 24.19 -11.99
C SER A 909 42.41 22.69 -11.77
N PHE A 910 43.50 21.98 -12.03
CA PHE A 910 43.74 20.63 -11.53
C PHE A 910 44.44 20.79 -10.17
N LEU A 911 43.73 20.47 -9.09
CA LEU A 911 44.16 20.74 -7.72
C LEU A 911 44.24 19.43 -6.93
N ASN A 912 45.30 19.23 -6.17
CA ASN A 912 45.46 18.05 -5.28
C ASN A 912 45.30 16.72 -6.03
N CYS A 913 45.78 16.64 -7.27
CA CYS A 913 45.65 15.43 -8.08
C CYS A 913 46.78 14.44 -7.77
N ILE A 914 46.45 13.25 -7.31
CA ILE A 914 47.41 12.27 -6.81
C ILE A 914 47.26 10.96 -7.58
N GLY A 915 48.35 10.41 -8.10
CA GLY A 915 48.35 9.10 -8.74
C GLY A 915 48.02 7.96 -7.77
N GLY A 916 47.65 6.80 -8.32
CA GLY A 916 47.33 5.61 -7.55
C GLY A 916 48.53 4.84 -7.02
N SER A 917 48.34 3.58 -6.61
CA SER A 917 49.43 2.70 -6.16
C SER A 917 49.41 1.32 -6.82
N GLY A 918 50.58 0.68 -6.99
CA GLY A 918 50.73 -0.72 -7.40
C GLY A 918 50.88 -1.00 -8.91
N GLY A 919 50.60 -0.03 -9.79
CA GLY A 919 50.58 -0.20 -11.25
C GLY A 919 51.87 0.22 -11.95
N ALA A 920 51.91 0.06 -13.29
CA ALA A 920 53.04 0.47 -14.13
C ALA A 920 53.08 2.00 -14.36
N ALA A 921 51.95 2.68 -14.20
CA ALA A 921 51.81 4.12 -14.43
C ALA A 921 50.89 4.75 -13.36
N ASN A 922 51.47 5.53 -12.44
CA ASN A 922 50.74 6.15 -11.33
C ASN A 922 50.84 7.68 -11.41
N TYR A 923 50.06 8.26 -12.32
CA TYR A 923 50.15 9.69 -12.66
C TYR A 923 49.16 10.55 -11.87
N GLY A 924 49.58 11.70 -11.38
CA GLY A 924 48.68 12.70 -10.79
C GLY A 924 47.66 13.18 -11.82
N VAL A 925 48.15 13.67 -12.97
CA VAL A 925 47.33 14.03 -14.12
C VAL A 925 47.96 13.50 -15.41
N ASN A 926 47.17 12.83 -16.25
CA ASN A 926 47.57 12.27 -17.53
C ASN A 926 46.81 12.91 -18.70
N ILE A 927 47.49 13.74 -19.48
CA ILE A 927 46.95 14.43 -20.65
C ILE A 927 47.44 13.76 -21.93
N ILE A 928 46.61 12.86 -22.49
CA ILE A 928 46.91 12.15 -23.74
C ILE A 928 46.09 12.66 -24.93
N VAL A 929 45.22 13.65 -24.72
CA VAL A 929 44.40 14.27 -25.76
C VAL A 929 44.44 15.80 -25.71
N PRO A 930 44.11 16.48 -26.81
CA PRO A 930 44.25 17.93 -26.86
C PRO A 930 43.36 18.63 -25.84
N ILE A 931 43.90 19.64 -25.17
CA ILE A 931 43.16 20.59 -24.35
C ILE A 931 43.21 21.94 -25.05
N THR A 932 42.04 22.52 -25.32
CA THR A 932 41.94 23.88 -25.86
C THR A 932 41.16 24.74 -24.88
N MET A 933 41.78 25.82 -24.42
CA MET A 933 41.18 26.86 -23.59
C MET A 933 41.34 28.20 -24.31
N VAL A 934 40.23 28.81 -24.69
CA VAL A 934 40.23 30.02 -25.56
C VAL A 934 40.54 31.32 -24.80
N SER A 935 40.27 31.34 -23.50
CA SER A 935 40.48 32.47 -22.60
C SER A 935 40.83 31.95 -21.19
N GLY A 936 41.37 32.79 -20.31
CA GLY A 936 41.58 32.45 -18.89
C GLY A 936 42.95 31.86 -18.51
N THR A 937 43.02 31.23 -17.33
CA THR A 937 44.23 30.57 -16.80
C THR A 937 44.02 29.08 -16.53
N LEU A 938 44.91 28.23 -17.02
CA LEU A 938 44.97 26.80 -16.74
C LEU A 938 46.03 26.54 -15.66
N LYS A 939 45.61 25.95 -14.54
CA LYS A 939 46.46 25.71 -13.36
C LYS A 939 46.60 24.22 -13.04
N PHE A 940 47.79 23.81 -12.66
CA PHE A 940 48.08 22.52 -12.04
C PHE A 940 48.76 22.79 -10.71
N LEU A 941 48.10 22.48 -9.60
CA LEU A 941 48.55 22.83 -8.25
C LEU A 941 48.55 21.59 -7.36
N ASN A 942 49.68 21.33 -6.71
CA ASN A 942 49.85 20.20 -5.80
C ASN A 942 49.49 18.86 -6.46
N VAL A 943 50.16 18.57 -7.58
CA VAL A 943 49.90 17.37 -8.39
C VAL A 943 51.05 16.40 -8.19
N SER A 944 50.77 15.17 -7.76
CA SER A 944 51.81 14.16 -7.48
C SER A 944 51.54 12.84 -8.20
N GLY A 945 52.61 12.19 -8.67
CA GLY A 945 52.59 10.75 -8.93
C GLY A 945 52.29 9.97 -7.64
N GLY A 946 51.83 8.73 -7.78
CA GLY A 946 51.50 7.87 -6.63
C GLY A 946 52.34 6.60 -6.54
N GLY A 947 52.19 5.84 -5.45
CA GLY A 947 52.74 4.49 -5.31
C GLY A 947 54.25 4.36 -5.03
N SER A 948 54.68 3.12 -4.77
CA SER A 948 56.08 2.76 -4.50
C SER A 948 56.80 2.13 -5.70
N ASN A 949 56.07 1.70 -6.73
CA ASN A 949 56.57 0.98 -7.90
C ASN A 949 56.06 1.63 -9.19
N GLY A 950 56.79 1.46 -10.31
CA GLY A 950 56.34 1.91 -11.64
C GLY A 950 56.73 3.35 -11.99
N ASN A 951 56.11 3.89 -13.04
CA ASN A 951 56.31 5.27 -13.50
C ASN A 951 55.38 6.19 -12.72
N ASN A 952 55.93 7.04 -11.86
CA ASN A 952 55.15 7.92 -11.00
C ASN A 952 55.40 9.35 -11.48
N HIS A 953 54.37 9.98 -12.02
CA HIS A 953 54.54 11.28 -12.66
C HIS A 953 53.52 12.26 -12.08
N GLY A 954 53.93 13.48 -11.77
CA GLY A 954 52.99 14.53 -11.38
C GLY A 954 52.05 14.83 -12.54
N LEU A 955 52.59 15.45 -13.58
CA LEU A 955 51.85 15.83 -14.79
C LEU A 955 52.48 15.20 -16.03
N VAL A 956 51.69 14.43 -16.79
CA VAL A 956 52.08 13.84 -18.08
C VAL A 956 51.35 14.55 -19.21
N ILE A 957 52.08 14.97 -20.23
CA ILE A 957 51.52 15.62 -21.42
C ILE A 957 52.14 15.00 -22.67
N THR A 958 51.30 14.33 -23.46
CA THR A 958 51.70 13.73 -24.76
C THR A 958 50.91 14.30 -25.93
N SER A 959 50.05 15.28 -25.68
CA SER A 959 49.21 15.95 -26.67
C SER A 959 49.36 17.48 -26.62
N THR A 960 48.57 18.20 -27.41
CA THR A 960 48.60 19.66 -27.48
C THR A 960 47.74 20.29 -26.39
N VAL A 961 48.33 21.12 -25.55
CA VAL A 961 47.63 21.97 -24.58
C VAL A 961 47.78 23.43 -25.00
N THR A 962 46.65 24.07 -25.30
CA THR A 962 46.59 25.49 -25.65
C THR A 962 45.77 26.25 -24.61
N ALA A 963 46.37 27.25 -23.96
CA ALA A 963 45.71 28.15 -23.01
C ALA A 963 46.42 29.51 -22.99
N PRO A 964 45.75 30.65 -22.73
CA PRO A 964 46.43 31.95 -22.70
C PRO A 964 47.48 32.06 -21.59
N THR A 965 47.21 31.46 -20.43
CA THR A 965 48.12 31.39 -19.29
C THR A 965 48.14 29.96 -18.77
N PHE A 966 49.34 29.39 -18.62
CA PHE A 966 49.58 28.06 -18.07
C PHE A 966 50.48 28.18 -16.85
N ILE A 967 49.99 27.72 -15.70
CA ILE A 967 50.74 27.72 -14.44
C ILE A 967 50.71 26.30 -13.87
N ALA A 968 51.88 25.71 -13.66
CA ALA A 968 52.01 24.49 -12.92
C ALA A 968 52.95 24.72 -11.74
N ALA A 969 52.48 24.45 -10.53
CA ALA A 969 53.29 24.57 -9.32
C ALA A 969 53.07 23.35 -8.43
N ASP A 970 54.11 22.99 -7.68
CA ASP A 970 54.11 21.84 -6.78
C ASP A 970 53.77 20.53 -7.53
N LEU A 971 54.39 20.34 -8.70
CA LEU A 971 54.33 19.08 -9.43
C LEU A 971 55.38 18.11 -8.89
N TYR A 972 55.00 16.91 -8.46
CA TYR A 972 55.91 15.94 -7.87
C TYR A 972 55.83 14.56 -8.54
N GLY A 973 56.97 13.91 -8.75
CA GLY A 973 57.02 12.53 -9.25
C GLY A 973 56.43 11.46 -8.32
N GLY A 974 56.08 11.78 -7.07
CA GLY A 974 55.70 10.75 -6.08
C GLY A 974 56.90 10.00 -5.48
N PRO A 975 56.68 9.10 -4.50
CA PRO A 975 57.74 8.51 -3.67
C PRO A 975 58.31 7.18 -4.19
N GLY A 976 58.06 6.80 -5.45
CA GLY A 976 58.38 5.46 -5.96
C GLY A 976 59.86 5.14 -6.18
N ASN A 977 60.13 3.91 -6.61
CA ASN A 977 61.46 3.39 -6.94
C ASN A 977 61.74 3.33 -8.47
N GLY A 978 60.81 3.82 -9.30
CA GLY A 978 60.87 3.72 -10.76
C GLY A 978 61.35 5.01 -11.44
N THR A 979 60.59 5.47 -12.45
CA THR A 979 60.82 6.76 -13.10
C THR A 979 59.87 7.80 -12.50
N ASP A 980 60.43 8.76 -11.78
CA ASP A 980 59.66 9.69 -10.95
C ASP A 980 59.82 11.12 -11.47
N TYR A 981 58.81 11.63 -12.20
CA TYR A 981 58.89 12.91 -12.91
C TYR A 981 57.87 13.92 -12.39
N GLY A 982 58.29 15.14 -12.07
CA GLY A 982 57.35 16.21 -11.72
C GLY A 982 56.48 16.60 -12.91
N LEU A 983 57.11 17.06 -14.00
CA LEU A 983 56.50 17.22 -15.33
C LEU A 983 57.15 16.27 -16.33
N TYR A 984 56.34 15.54 -17.10
CA TYR A 984 56.76 14.71 -18.22
C TYR A 984 56.05 15.15 -19.50
N LEU A 985 56.72 15.97 -20.31
CA LEU A 985 56.25 16.40 -21.63
C LEU A 985 56.96 15.55 -22.69
N ASN A 986 56.26 14.59 -23.31
CA ASN A 986 56.85 13.67 -24.30
C ASN A 986 56.08 13.73 -25.62
N GLY A 987 56.64 14.40 -26.63
CA GLY A 987 55.99 14.61 -27.93
C GLY A 987 54.79 15.57 -27.93
N GLY A 988 54.32 16.03 -26.76
CA GLY A 988 53.25 17.01 -26.62
C GLY A 988 53.67 18.44 -26.98
N THR A 989 52.69 19.33 -27.11
CA THR A 989 52.90 20.77 -27.36
C THR A 989 52.22 21.61 -26.29
N LEU A 990 52.94 22.50 -25.61
CA LEU A 990 52.40 23.54 -24.74
C LEU A 990 52.40 24.87 -25.49
N SER A 991 51.24 25.46 -25.75
CA SER A 991 51.10 26.74 -26.45
C SER A 991 50.35 27.76 -25.59
N THR A 992 51.03 28.83 -25.17
CA THR A 992 50.47 29.83 -24.23
C THR A 992 51.08 31.22 -24.43
N ASN A 993 50.55 32.25 -23.78
CA ASN A 993 51.26 33.53 -23.66
C ASN A 993 52.24 33.50 -22.49
N VAL A 994 51.83 32.90 -21.37
CA VAL A 994 52.64 32.77 -20.15
C VAL A 994 52.72 31.30 -19.76
N LEU A 995 53.94 30.76 -19.67
CA LEU A 995 54.22 29.41 -19.20
C LEU A 995 55.10 29.48 -17.95
N GLU A 996 54.56 29.09 -16.81
CA GLU A 996 55.30 28.94 -15.56
C GLU A 996 55.16 27.52 -15.03
N VAL A 997 56.27 26.82 -14.84
CA VAL A 997 56.31 25.44 -14.32
C VAL A 997 57.30 25.36 -13.16
N ILE A 998 56.83 24.89 -12.02
CA ILE A 998 57.64 24.53 -10.85
C ILE A 998 57.37 23.06 -10.55
N ALA A 999 58.38 22.22 -10.75
CA ALA A 999 58.25 20.78 -10.63
C ALA A 999 59.47 20.16 -9.92
N GLY A 1000 59.23 19.09 -9.17
CA GLY A 1000 60.24 18.34 -8.46
C GLY A 1000 60.01 16.83 -8.56
N SER A 1001 60.99 16.06 -8.11
CA SER A 1001 60.80 14.63 -7.87
C SER A 1001 60.97 14.32 -6.39
N LEU A 1002 60.06 13.52 -5.83
CA LEU A 1002 60.11 13.02 -4.45
C LEU A 1002 60.58 11.57 -4.38
N GLY A 1003 60.97 11.00 -5.52
CA GLY A 1003 61.25 9.59 -5.70
C GLY A 1003 62.52 9.12 -4.99
N THR A 1004 62.59 7.80 -4.83
CA THR A 1004 63.77 7.05 -4.36
C THR A 1004 64.39 6.17 -5.44
N GLY A 1005 63.89 6.26 -6.67
CA GLY A 1005 64.22 5.37 -7.79
C GLY A 1005 65.58 5.52 -8.42
N SER A 1006 65.61 5.38 -9.75
CA SER A 1006 66.82 5.51 -10.57
C SER A 1006 66.79 6.73 -11.49
N ASN A 1007 65.60 7.26 -11.79
CA ASN A 1007 65.42 8.45 -12.62
C ASN A 1007 64.44 9.42 -11.93
N GLU A 1008 64.97 10.38 -11.20
CA GLU A 1008 64.22 11.35 -10.40
C GLU A 1008 64.35 12.76 -10.98
N ILE A 1009 63.45 13.12 -11.89
CA ILE A 1009 63.56 14.34 -12.70
C ILE A 1009 62.47 15.34 -12.33
N GLY A 1010 62.84 16.60 -12.08
CA GLY A 1010 61.86 17.67 -11.85
C GLY A 1010 61.02 17.93 -13.11
N ILE A 1011 61.67 18.31 -14.21
CA ILE A 1011 61.03 18.54 -15.52
C ILE A 1011 61.73 17.72 -16.59
N TYR A 1012 61.01 16.83 -17.25
CA TYR A 1012 61.42 16.14 -18.47
C TYR A 1012 60.66 16.73 -19.65
N ASP A 1013 61.39 17.28 -20.63
CA ASP A 1013 60.82 17.86 -21.84
C ASP A 1013 61.45 17.23 -23.09
N ALA A 1014 60.63 16.53 -23.85
CA ALA A 1014 60.88 16.02 -25.18
C ALA A 1014 59.79 16.44 -26.17
N GLY A 1015 59.15 17.59 -25.92
CA GLY A 1015 58.06 18.14 -26.72
C GLY A 1015 58.35 19.54 -27.23
N THR A 1016 57.28 20.30 -27.47
CA THR A 1016 57.34 21.69 -27.94
C THR A 1016 56.72 22.61 -26.90
N MET A 1017 57.43 23.66 -26.49
CA MET A 1017 56.89 24.75 -25.65
C MET A 1017 56.92 26.07 -26.42
N ILE A 1018 55.75 26.67 -26.60
CA ILE A 1018 55.54 27.95 -27.30
C ILE A 1018 54.94 28.92 -26.28
N ALA A 1019 55.69 29.97 -25.91
CA ALA A 1019 55.23 30.96 -24.93
C ALA A 1019 55.73 32.37 -25.24
N SER A 1020 55.00 33.43 -24.88
CA SER A 1020 55.61 34.78 -24.90
C SER A 1020 56.60 34.96 -23.74
N SER A 1021 56.30 34.35 -22.58
CA SER A 1021 57.18 34.27 -21.41
C SER A 1021 57.24 32.84 -20.91
N LEU A 1022 58.45 32.27 -20.78
CA LEU A 1022 58.68 30.89 -20.34
C LEU A 1022 59.53 30.89 -19.07
N ARG A 1023 59.05 30.25 -18.00
CA ARG A 1023 59.76 30.07 -16.72
C ARG A 1023 59.66 28.62 -16.27
N LEU A 1024 60.79 27.91 -16.25
CA LEU A 1024 60.87 26.53 -15.80
C LEU A 1024 61.74 26.46 -14.56
N LYS A 1025 61.23 25.87 -13.48
CA LYS A 1025 61.97 25.59 -12.26
C LYS A 1025 61.84 24.11 -11.92
N GLY A 1026 62.93 23.38 -12.08
CA GLY A 1026 63.00 21.95 -11.83
C GLY A 1026 63.91 21.60 -10.67
N SER A 1027 63.52 20.66 -9.81
CA SER A 1027 64.40 20.06 -8.80
C SER A 1027 64.43 18.53 -8.91
N GLY A 1028 65.62 17.95 -9.07
CA GLY A 1028 65.81 16.51 -9.04
C GLY A 1028 65.53 15.93 -7.64
N GLY A 1029 65.22 14.64 -7.59
CA GLY A 1029 64.85 13.95 -6.34
C GLY A 1029 66.04 13.37 -5.56
N GLY A 1030 65.81 12.23 -4.90
CA GLY A 1030 66.89 11.44 -4.29
C GLY A 1030 67.38 11.89 -2.91
N LEU A 1031 66.68 12.81 -2.24
CA LEU A 1031 66.98 13.17 -0.83
C LEU A 1031 67.02 11.94 0.10
N TYR A 1032 66.36 10.86 -0.30
CA TYR A 1032 66.26 9.58 0.40
C TYR A 1032 66.76 8.37 -0.40
N SER A 1033 67.34 8.56 -1.60
CA SER A 1033 67.80 7.46 -2.47
C SER A 1033 69.29 7.19 -2.31
N SER A 1034 69.65 5.94 -2.04
CA SER A 1034 71.05 5.48 -2.14
C SER A 1034 71.43 5.00 -3.55
N SER A 1035 70.45 4.88 -4.46
CA SER A 1035 70.58 4.22 -5.78
C SER A 1035 70.24 5.09 -6.99
N GLY A 1036 69.80 6.33 -6.80
CA GLY A 1036 69.43 7.26 -7.88
C GLY A 1036 70.54 7.35 -8.92
N GLN A 1037 70.23 7.14 -10.20
CA GLN A 1037 71.21 7.20 -11.30
C GLN A 1037 71.10 8.48 -12.12
N GLN A 1038 69.93 9.11 -12.20
CA GLN A 1038 69.67 10.31 -12.98
C GLN A 1038 68.76 11.25 -12.20
N ASN A 1039 69.34 12.16 -11.42
CA ASN A 1039 68.59 13.09 -10.59
C ASN A 1039 68.69 14.51 -11.14
N TYR A 1040 67.88 14.82 -12.16
CA TYR A 1040 67.96 16.09 -12.88
C TYR A 1040 66.91 17.09 -12.39
N GLY A 1041 67.30 18.35 -12.24
CA GLY A 1041 66.33 19.43 -12.10
C GLY A 1041 65.47 19.54 -13.36
N ILE A 1042 66.11 19.74 -14.51
CA ILE A 1042 65.46 19.80 -15.83
C ILE A 1042 66.25 18.93 -16.82
N GLN A 1043 65.56 18.13 -17.62
CA GLN A 1043 66.12 17.37 -18.74
C GLN A 1043 65.39 17.74 -20.04
N LEU A 1044 66.16 18.18 -21.04
CA LEU A 1044 65.65 18.55 -22.36
C LEU A 1044 66.19 17.57 -23.42
N ILE A 1045 65.31 16.81 -24.09
CA ILE A 1045 65.68 15.80 -25.09
C ILE A 1045 64.81 15.96 -26.34
N GLY A 1046 65.34 16.57 -27.39
CA GLY A 1046 64.60 16.87 -28.61
C GLY A 1046 63.59 18.01 -28.40
N ALA A 1047 63.73 18.78 -27.32
CA ALA A 1047 62.80 19.83 -26.96
C ALA A 1047 62.86 21.01 -27.95
N VAL A 1048 61.70 21.58 -28.26
CA VAL A 1048 61.57 22.79 -29.08
C VAL A 1048 61.03 23.92 -28.23
N LEU A 1049 61.84 24.94 -27.97
CA LEU A 1049 61.46 26.08 -27.14
C LEU A 1049 61.31 27.31 -28.03
N THR A 1050 60.10 27.83 -28.18
CA THR A 1050 59.83 29.03 -28.99
C THR A 1050 59.24 30.13 -28.11
N THR A 1051 59.93 31.25 -27.99
CA THR A 1051 59.42 32.39 -27.22
C THR A 1051 59.67 33.73 -27.86
N SER A 1052 58.66 34.60 -27.88
CA SER A 1052 58.84 36.00 -28.32
C SER A 1052 59.61 36.84 -27.28
N GLY A 1053 59.55 36.47 -25.99
CA GLY A 1053 60.30 37.09 -24.90
C GLY A 1053 61.42 36.20 -24.34
N THR A 1054 61.54 36.18 -23.01
CA THR A 1054 62.58 35.45 -22.27
C THR A 1054 62.12 34.06 -21.86
N ALA A 1055 62.99 33.07 -22.06
CA ALA A 1055 62.94 31.74 -21.46
C ALA A 1055 63.92 31.66 -20.29
N ILE A 1056 63.41 31.52 -19.05
CA ILE A 1056 64.22 31.39 -17.83
C ILE A 1056 64.13 29.95 -17.34
N LEU A 1057 65.27 29.28 -17.23
CA LEU A 1057 65.37 27.91 -16.73
C LEU A 1057 66.21 27.90 -15.45
N THR A 1058 65.65 27.32 -14.39
CA THR A 1058 66.31 27.10 -13.09
C THR A 1058 66.25 25.62 -12.76
N GLY A 1059 67.39 24.95 -12.71
CA GLY A 1059 67.47 23.54 -12.38
C GLY A 1059 68.33 23.29 -11.16
N VAL A 1060 67.84 22.50 -10.21
CA VAL A 1060 68.60 22.03 -9.05
C VAL A 1060 68.71 20.52 -9.12
N GLY A 1061 69.92 19.99 -9.21
CA GLY A 1061 70.17 18.55 -9.23
C GLY A 1061 69.85 17.92 -7.87
N GLY A 1062 69.45 16.66 -7.89
CA GLY A 1062 69.09 15.93 -6.69
C GLY A 1062 70.30 15.42 -5.88
N THR A 1063 70.08 14.50 -4.97
CA THR A 1063 71.15 13.83 -4.20
C THR A 1063 71.11 12.32 -4.40
N GLY A 1064 72.23 11.61 -4.37
CA GLY A 1064 72.21 10.13 -4.47
C GLY A 1064 73.57 9.45 -4.48
N GLY A 1065 73.60 8.14 -4.28
CA GLY A 1065 74.84 7.36 -4.17
C GLY A 1065 75.56 7.06 -5.49
N GLY A 1066 74.90 7.18 -6.64
CA GLY A 1066 75.44 6.81 -7.96
C GLY A 1066 74.98 7.74 -9.10
N GLY A 1067 75.55 7.59 -10.31
CA GLY A 1067 75.03 8.23 -11.51
C GLY A 1067 75.26 9.76 -11.66
N GLN A 1068 74.37 10.46 -12.36
CA GLN A 1068 74.47 11.87 -12.74
C GLN A 1068 73.39 12.70 -12.02
N HIS A 1069 73.78 13.80 -11.37
CA HIS A 1069 72.87 14.70 -10.67
C HIS A 1069 73.05 16.14 -11.19
N HIS A 1070 72.36 16.48 -12.26
CA HIS A 1070 72.51 17.77 -12.94
C HIS A 1070 71.42 18.75 -12.54
N GLY A 1071 71.75 20.04 -12.44
CA GLY A 1071 70.75 21.10 -12.39
C GLY A 1071 69.90 21.05 -13.64
N ILE A 1072 70.52 21.19 -14.81
CA ILE A 1072 69.88 21.06 -16.11
C ILE A 1072 70.74 20.18 -17.02
N THR A 1073 70.12 19.28 -17.79
CA THR A 1073 70.78 18.54 -18.88
C THR A 1073 70.05 18.75 -20.20
N VAL A 1074 70.83 18.94 -21.26
CA VAL A 1074 70.41 19.28 -22.61
C VAL A 1074 71.00 18.23 -23.54
N ASN A 1075 70.18 17.26 -23.95
CA ASN A 1075 70.56 16.20 -24.89
C ASN A 1075 70.28 16.62 -26.32
N SER A 1076 69.20 17.36 -26.54
CA SER A 1076 68.98 18.10 -27.79
C SER A 1076 67.91 19.15 -27.59
N VAL A 1077 68.17 20.37 -28.05
CA VAL A 1077 67.21 21.49 -27.99
C VAL A 1077 67.27 22.31 -29.27
N SER A 1078 66.11 22.68 -29.80
CA SER A 1078 65.96 23.73 -30.80
C SER A 1078 65.23 24.91 -30.17
N SER A 1079 65.95 26.02 -29.99
CA SER A 1079 65.45 27.23 -29.37
C SER A 1079 65.25 28.35 -30.40
N ASN A 1080 64.07 28.95 -30.40
CA ASN A 1080 63.76 30.18 -31.10
C ASN A 1080 63.21 31.20 -30.08
N THR A 1081 64.11 31.67 -29.20
CA THR A 1081 63.77 32.55 -28.07
C THR A 1081 64.58 33.84 -28.12
N SER A 1082 63.98 35.00 -27.82
CA SER A 1082 64.72 36.27 -27.79
C SER A 1082 65.84 36.27 -26.74
N ILE A 1083 65.60 35.67 -25.58
CA ILE A 1083 66.59 35.44 -24.52
C ILE A 1083 66.35 34.04 -23.94
N MET A 1084 67.40 33.25 -23.82
CA MET A 1084 67.41 32.02 -23.02
C MET A 1084 68.39 32.19 -21.86
N GLU A 1085 67.86 32.24 -20.65
CA GLU A 1085 68.64 32.42 -19.42
C GLU A 1085 68.60 31.16 -18.56
N PHE A 1086 69.76 30.62 -18.26
CA PHE A 1086 69.96 29.61 -17.22
C PHE A 1086 70.30 30.31 -15.90
N LEU A 1087 69.32 30.39 -15.00
CA LEU A 1087 69.38 31.19 -13.78
C LEU A 1087 69.37 30.30 -12.54
N ASN A 1088 70.32 30.51 -11.62
CA ASN A 1088 70.44 29.80 -10.35
C ASN A 1088 70.48 28.26 -10.50
N CYS A 1089 71.18 27.77 -11.52
CA CYS A 1089 71.25 26.33 -11.79
C CYS A 1089 72.35 25.69 -10.94
N VAL A 1090 72.01 24.64 -10.20
CA VAL A 1090 72.89 24.01 -9.21
C VAL A 1090 72.99 22.52 -9.48
N GLY A 1091 74.20 21.98 -9.66
CA GLY A 1091 74.42 20.54 -9.71
C GLY A 1091 74.07 19.85 -8.39
N GLY A 1092 73.73 18.58 -8.43
CA GLY A 1092 73.35 17.78 -7.28
C GLY A 1092 74.52 17.29 -6.43
N ASN A 1093 74.27 16.45 -5.43
CA ASN A 1093 75.30 15.91 -4.53
C ASN A 1093 75.38 14.38 -4.58
N GLY A 1094 76.56 13.85 -4.92
CA GLY A 1094 76.83 12.41 -5.07
C GLY A 1094 77.17 11.98 -6.50
N GLY A 1095 77.27 10.68 -6.80
CA GLY A 1095 77.48 10.17 -8.17
C GLY A 1095 78.79 10.58 -8.90
N THR A 1096 78.83 10.36 -10.22
CA THR A 1096 79.98 10.59 -11.12
C THR A 1096 79.87 11.84 -11.99
N GLY A 1097 78.83 12.67 -11.84
CA GLY A 1097 78.70 13.92 -12.63
C GLY A 1097 77.63 14.87 -12.11
N ASN A 1098 78.05 16.05 -11.64
CA ASN A 1098 77.18 17.02 -10.97
C ASN A 1098 77.28 18.42 -11.60
N TYR A 1099 76.69 18.59 -12.78
CA TYR A 1099 76.77 19.84 -13.51
C TYR A 1099 75.62 20.78 -13.17
N GLY A 1100 75.88 22.09 -13.08
CA GLY A 1100 74.82 23.08 -13.01
C GLY A 1100 73.97 23.08 -14.29
N VAL A 1101 74.64 23.11 -15.45
CA VAL A 1101 74.06 22.90 -16.78
C VAL A 1101 74.96 22.00 -17.61
N ASN A 1102 74.42 20.93 -18.21
CA ASN A 1102 75.12 19.96 -19.05
C ASN A 1102 74.57 19.94 -20.48
N PHE A 1103 75.34 20.33 -21.48
CA PHE A 1103 75.03 20.16 -22.89
C PHE A 1103 75.60 18.84 -23.42
N ALA A 1104 74.91 17.75 -23.08
CA ALA A 1104 75.26 16.38 -23.48
C ALA A 1104 75.03 16.11 -24.98
N GLY A 1105 74.15 16.86 -25.63
CA GLY A 1105 73.96 16.82 -27.09
C GLY A 1105 73.50 18.16 -27.67
N ASN A 1106 73.13 18.16 -28.95
CA ASN A 1106 73.08 19.37 -29.78
C ASN A 1106 72.13 20.45 -29.23
N PHE A 1107 72.64 21.65 -29.00
CA PHE A 1107 71.83 22.82 -28.73
C PHE A 1107 71.89 23.76 -29.92
N SER A 1108 70.73 24.02 -30.53
CA SER A 1108 70.57 24.96 -31.63
C SER A 1108 69.73 26.14 -31.17
N MET A 1109 70.23 27.36 -31.35
CA MET A 1109 69.47 28.58 -31.10
C MET A 1109 69.48 29.45 -32.36
N VAL A 1110 68.29 29.61 -32.95
CA VAL A 1110 68.10 30.27 -34.25
C VAL A 1110 68.32 31.78 -34.16
N MET A 1111 67.90 32.40 -33.06
CA MET A 1111 68.10 33.82 -32.78
C MET A 1111 68.02 34.08 -31.26
N GLY A 1112 68.55 35.22 -30.81
CA GLY A 1112 68.43 35.71 -29.43
C GLY A 1112 69.72 35.70 -28.60
N THR A 1113 69.61 35.76 -27.28
CA THR A 1113 70.75 35.86 -26.33
C THR A 1113 70.76 34.66 -25.39
N LEU A 1114 71.87 33.92 -25.34
CA LEU A 1114 72.11 32.85 -24.35
C LEU A 1114 72.81 33.43 -23.12
N GLN A 1115 72.23 33.25 -21.93
CA GLN A 1115 72.72 33.80 -20.67
C GLN A 1115 72.84 32.72 -19.59
N PHE A 1116 73.86 32.87 -18.75
CA PHE A 1116 74.08 32.03 -17.57
C PHE A 1116 74.30 32.93 -16.36
N SER A 1117 73.47 32.76 -15.34
CA SER A 1117 73.45 33.59 -14.13
C SER A 1117 73.43 32.67 -12.89
N ASN A 1118 74.42 32.78 -12.00
CA ASN A 1118 74.55 31.95 -10.79
C ASN A 1118 74.48 30.43 -11.06
N VAL A 1119 75.28 29.94 -12.00
CA VAL A 1119 75.35 28.51 -12.32
C VAL A 1119 76.53 27.86 -11.60
N THR A 1120 76.26 26.87 -10.77
CA THR A 1120 77.26 26.10 -10.00
C THR A 1120 77.04 24.62 -10.20
N GLY A 1121 78.11 23.81 -10.24
CA GLY A 1121 77.92 22.36 -10.12
C GLY A 1121 77.81 21.96 -8.64
N GLY A 1122 77.70 20.66 -8.35
CA GLY A 1122 77.44 20.17 -7.00
C GLY A 1122 78.37 19.06 -6.47
N GLY A 1123 78.42 18.94 -5.14
CA GLY A 1123 79.22 17.94 -4.42
C GLY A 1123 80.75 18.16 -4.41
N SER A 1124 81.50 17.31 -3.71
CA SER A 1124 82.96 17.38 -3.54
C SER A 1124 83.76 16.45 -4.48
N LEU A 1125 83.09 15.78 -5.43
CA LEU A 1125 83.68 14.77 -6.31
C LEU A 1125 84.28 15.38 -7.59
N THR A 1126 85.12 14.61 -8.29
CA THR A 1126 86.09 15.08 -9.31
C THR A 1126 85.49 15.64 -10.61
N THR A 1127 84.18 15.54 -10.84
CA THR A 1127 83.48 16.00 -12.06
C THR A 1127 82.29 16.89 -11.71
N ASN A 1128 82.63 18.11 -11.29
CA ASN A 1128 81.69 19.13 -10.85
C ASN A 1128 81.97 20.44 -11.63
N TYR A 1129 81.11 20.75 -12.61
CA TYR A 1129 81.20 21.96 -13.43
C TYR A 1129 79.94 22.81 -13.26
N GLY A 1130 80.09 24.13 -13.26
CA GLY A 1130 78.94 25.02 -13.44
C GLY A 1130 78.25 24.74 -14.78
N VAL A 1131 78.97 24.91 -15.88
CA VAL A 1131 78.50 24.60 -17.23
C VAL A 1131 79.45 23.60 -17.89
N TYR A 1132 78.92 22.51 -18.41
CA TYR A 1132 79.66 21.49 -19.16
C TYR A 1132 79.08 21.35 -20.57
N MET A 1133 79.92 21.31 -21.58
CA MET A 1133 79.52 21.21 -22.99
C MET A 1133 80.28 20.07 -23.66
N ALA A 1134 79.60 18.95 -23.92
CA ALA A 1134 80.17 17.76 -24.56
C ALA A 1134 79.92 17.70 -26.08
N SER A 1135 79.10 18.60 -26.61
CA SER A 1135 78.54 18.55 -27.95
C SER A 1135 78.49 19.93 -28.62
N THR A 1136 78.01 19.98 -29.87
CA THR A 1136 77.97 21.20 -30.67
C THR A 1136 76.91 22.17 -30.15
N LEU A 1137 77.39 23.37 -29.77
CA LEU A 1137 76.58 24.55 -29.51
C LEU A 1137 76.47 25.36 -30.81
N ALA A 1138 75.35 25.25 -31.52
CA ALA A 1138 75.06 26.00 -32.74
C ALA A 1138 74.20 27.21 -32.40
N VAL A 1139 74.82 28.38 -32.22
CA VAL A 1139 74.12 29.66 -32.04
C VAL A 1139 74.44 30.53 -33.24
N GLU A 1140 73.41 30.92 -34.00
CA GLU A 1140 73.60 31.76 -35.18
C GLU A 1140 74.08 33.17 -34.78
N LEU A 1141 75.12 33.67 -35.45
CA LEU A 1141 75.97 34.78 -35.01
C LEU A 1141 75.32 36.16 -35.20
N GLN A 1142 74.14 36.38 -34.60
CA GLN A 1142 73.65 37.69 -34.14
C GLN A 1142 73.42 37.74 -32.63
N SER A 1143 73.71 36.62 -31.94
CA SER A 1143 73.54 36.45 -30.50
C SER A 1143 74.71 36.96 -29.67
N LEU A 1144 74.46 37.75 -28.62
CA LEU A 1144 75.47 38.06 -27.60
C LEU A 1144 75.56 36.90 -26.59
N LEU A 1145 76.72 36.29 -26.40
CA LEU A 1145 76.98 35.49 -25.20
C LEU A 1145 77.35 36.45 -24.06
N ARG A 1146 76.54 36.53 -23.00
CA ARG A 1146 76.83 37.35 -21.81
C ARG A 1146 77.05 36.45 -20.60
N LEU A 1147 78.27 36.51 -20.06
CA LEU A 1147 78.64 35.96 -18.75
C LEU A 1147 78.72 37.12 -17.76
N SER A 1148 77.78 37.25 -16.82
CA SER A 1148 77.81 38.29 -15.80
C SER A 1148 78.57 37.84 -14.54
N SER A 1149 79.23 38.77 -13.87
CA SER A 1149 80.12 38.54 -12.72
C SER A 1149 79.40 37.97 -11.49
N ALA A 1150 79.43 36.65 -11.32
CA ALA A 1150 79.27 35.96 -10.05
C ALA A 1150 80.10 34.65 -10.09
N GLN A 1151 80.76 34.32 -8.98
CA GLN A 1151 81.73 33.24 -8.75
C GLN A 1151 81.71 32.06 -9.75
N ILE A 1152 82.51 32.15 -10.81
CA ILE A 1152 83.00 30.95 -11.52
C ILE A 1152 84.14 30.41 -10.67
N SER A 1153 83.86 29.42 -9.81
CA SER A 1153 84.92 28.63 -9.20
C SER A 1153 85.68 27.91 -10.32
N MET A 1154 86.99 28.15 -10.42
CA MET A 1154 87.84 27.66 -11.51
C MET A 1154 87.82 26.12 -11.56
N ALA A 1155 87.01 25.57 -12.46
CA ALA A 1155 87.18 24.26 -13.07
C ALA A 1155 86.98 24.45 -14.58
N VAL A 1156 87.96 23.96 -15.34
CA VAL A 1156 88.21 24.21 -16.76
C VAL A 1156 86.93 24.23 -17.62
N LEU A 1157 86.68 25.36 -18.28
CA LEU A 1157 85.77 25.46 -19.44
C LEU A 1157 86.43 24.69 -20.60
N VAL A 1158 86.02 23.44 -20.82
CA VAL A 1158 86.46 22.66 -21.99
C VAL A 1158 85.60 23.07 -23.19
N LEU A 1159 86.13 23.99 -24.01
CA LEU A 1159 85.52 24.42 -25.26
C LEU A 1159 85.96 23.47 -26.39
N GLY A 1160 85.12 22.48 -26.71
CA GLY A 1160 85.19 21.74 -27.99
C GLY A 1160 84.31 22.40 -29.04
N MET A 1161 84.56 23.67 -29.41
CA MET A 1161 83.75 24.35 -30.42
C MET A 1161 84.23 24.02 -31.84
N THR A 1162 83.35 23.47 -32.67
CA THR A 1162 83.47 23.51 -34.14
C THR A 1162 82.60 24.67 -34.63
N MET A 1163 83.22 25.80 -35.00
CA MET A 1163 82.51 26.94 -35.58
C MET A 1163 82.25 26.70 -37.06
N ALA A 1164 80.98 26.63 -37.46
CA ALA A 1164 80.57 26.65 -38.86
C ALA A 1164 80.20 28.07 -39.29
N SER A 1165 81.03 28.66 -40.17
CA SER A 1165 80.86 29.94 -40.88
C SER A 1165 80.93 31.25 -40.06
N ILE A 1166 81.76 32.19 -40.52
CA ILE A 1166 81.96 33.52 -39.93
C ILE A 1166 81.33 34.57 -40.85
N SER A 1167 80.42 35.39 -40.30
CA SER A 1167 80.00 36.67 -40.90
C SER A 1167 80.78 37.82 -40.23
N PRO A 1168 81.30 38.83 -40.96
CA PRO A 1168 82.32 39.74 -40.46
C PRO A 1168 81.73 40.97 -39.75
N VAL A 1169 80.98 40.83 -38.66
CA VAL A 1169 80.76 41.92 -37.68
C VAL A 1169 80.51 41.34 -36.27
N ALA A 1170 81.56 41.17 -35.46
CA ALA A 1170 81.41 40.88 -34.03
C ALA A 1170 82.35 41.77 -33.20
N ARG A 1171 81.77 42.61 -32.33
CA ARG A 1171 82.49 43.46 -31.37
C ARG A 1171 82.58 42.73 -30.02
N TRP A 1172 83.80 42.49 -29.56
CA TRP A 1172 84.10 42.02 -28.21
C TRP A 1172 84.17 43.21 -27.25
N VAL A 1173 83.42 43.17 -26.14
CA VAL A 1173 83.54 44.15 -25.04
C VAL A 1173 84.02 43.41 -23.80
N VAL A 1174 85.28 43.64 -23.42
CA VAL A 1174 85.90 43.13 -22.19
C VAL A 1174 85.92 44.26 -21.16
N ALA A 1175 85.25 44.09 -20.02
CA ALA A 1175 85.35 44.99 -18.88
C ALA A 1175 86.52 44.58 -17.95
N ARG A 1176 87.32 45.56 -17.49
CA ARG A 1176 88.56 45.38 -16.72
C ARG A 1176 88.35 44.82 -15.29
N PRO A 1177 89.35 44.13 -14.69
CA PRO A 1177 89.19 43.36 -13.45
C PRO A 1177 89.75 44.05 -12.19
N THR A 1178 89.32 43.59 -11.01
CA THR A 1178 90.03 43.77 -9.72
C THR A 1178 90.71 42.48 -9.28
N ARG A 1179 92.05 42.57 -9.13
CA ARG A 1179 93.03 41.76 -8.39
C ARG A 1179 92.67 40.31 -7.98
N LEU A 1180 93.32 39.35 -8.64
CA LEU A 1180 93.52 37.96 -8.21
C LEU A 1180 94.91 37.82 -7.54
N THR A 1181 94.95 37.17 -6.38
CA THR A 1181 96.17 36.66 -5.71
C THR A 1181 96.33 35.17 -6.01
N PHE A 1182 97.51 34.75 -6.45
CA PHE A 1182 97.88 33.34 -6.65
C PHE A 1182 98.59 32.77 -5.41
N SER A 1183 98.37 31.48 -5.14
CA SER A 1183 99.23 30.62 -4.32
C SER A 1183 99.61 29.38 -5.15
N PRO A 1184 100.86 28.89 -5.10
CA PRO A 1184 101.40 27.94 -6.08
C PRO A 1184 101.47 26.51 -5.53
N ALA A 1185 101.11 25.52 -6.36
CA ALA A 1185 101.72 24.19 -6.30
C ALA A 1185 101.44 23.39 -7.59
N LEU A 1186 102.54 23.13 -8.32
CA LEU A 1186 102.98 21.85 -8.95
C LEU A 1186 101.97 21.03 -9.79
N SER A 1187 102.32 20.42 -10.92
CA SER A 1187 103.51 20.32 -11.77
C SER A 1187 103.25 19.22 -12.81
N ALA A 1188 104.07 19.19 -13.87
CA ALA A 1188 104.30 18.08 -14.81
C ALA A 1188 103.29 17.98 -15.98
N LEU A 1189 103.76 18.37 -17.18
CA LEU A 1189 104.15 17.50 -18.32
C LEU A 1189 102.94 17.20 -19.24
N SER A 1190 102.98 17.32 -20.56
CA SER A 1190 104.10 17.26 -21.50
C SER A 1190 103.75 17.94 -22.84
N VAL A 1191 104.81 18.26 -23.56
CA VAL A 1191 104.93 18.95 -24.85
C VAL A 1191 104.89 17.94 -26.01
N MET A 1192 104.35 18.34 -27.17
CA MET A 1192 104.69 17.99 -28.58
C MET A 1192 103.40 17.88 -29.41
N SER A 1193 103.24 18.36 -30.64
CA SER A 1193 104.02 19.16 -31.61
C SER A 1193 103.02 19.52 -32.73
N MET A 1194 102.83 20.79 -33.10
CA MET A 1194 103.53 21.48 -34.20
C MET A 1194 103.26 20.92 -35.62
N ALA A 1195 102.58 21.71 -36.46
CA ALA A 1195 103.05 22.23 -37.77
C ALA A 1195 102.08 22.12 -38.97
N SER A 1196 101.89 23.29 -39.64
CA SER A 1196 101.57 23.54 -41.07
C SER A 1196 100.19 23.09 -41.60
N MET A 1197 99.45 23.80 -42.48
CA MET A 1197 99.68 24.91 -43.44
C MET A 1197 98.27 25.45 -43.84
N LEU A 1198 98.00 26.76 -43.85
CA LEU A 1198 98.09 27.68 -45.00
C LEU A 1198 97.34 27.23 -46.27
N ALA A 1199 96.23 27.91 -46.62
CA ALA A 1199 96.04 28.69 -47.86
C ALA A 1199 94.55 29.01 -48.16
N GLU A 1200 94.31 30.31 -48.40
CA GLU A 1200 93.34 30.93 -49.32
C GLU A 1200 91.80 30.75 -49.23
N ARG A 1201 91.19 31.94 -49.09
CA ARG A 1201 89.84 32.44 -49.43
C ARG A 1201 88.67 32.19 -48.49
#